data_AF-A0A956U817-F1
#
_entry.id   AF-A0A956U817-F1
#
_cell.length_a   1.000
_cell.length_b   1.000
_cell.length_c   1.000
_cell.angle_alpha   90.00
_cell.angle_beta   90.00
_cell.angle_gamma   90.00
#
_symmetry.space_group_name_H-M   'P 1'
#
loop_
_entity.id
_entity.type
_entity.pdbx_description
1 polymer ?
#
loop_
_entity_poly.entity_id
_entity_poly.type
_entity_poly.pdbx_seq_one_letter_code
_entity_poly.pdbx_strand_id
1 'polypeptide(L)'
;MPDLGEDFQILELLGSGAMGVVYRVKQISQKEEYAVKVMRAEVSRDKQLVKRFKLEAKAVESLDHPNLIPVFGQGKARGASDEELPYLLMGLSRGESLKSLLKKGERFDKERILNIMVQVAEALAHAHANGIIHRDIKPSNIMIEKNERGEDHVKVLDFSIAKVNPVENRVGQGLTMTGEFLGTPAYMSPESCIGRAVDERSDLYSFGCVFYELLMGAPPFAGHNPVQIIVDHINTTPASLPQDRGKGSDLERFVMKLLRKEPSDRYQSIAEMLVDLKALKEGKKVKIKEAAKVIDEKREAMVAVGIIFLTLCLVLAPGIYFLGFMQENRAYDPRSHIAQLKLDKAQVSVSSSPSAEAAGPVTYELKNEFKEVIYKAVGRDRNDAIRGAVQGAVKAKVSLRGVHLDNVDLSNLNLEGADFAGARFLSVDLTSTNLKNVNFMNARLSRCRASNADFENCDFSDCNFQQVALEKSHLANCKFQESQFFDAILNGADCTGAKFVQANFRNSQLLNTAFADASIEQSNFTNSPCGGADFSRSTMYRVSYFKSKISNVRFADSKLNNVSYESCFGTNVDFNGCVAEQLSFKNSSFTNSDFRNSKLNSFISSGSNFEQSVFSGAEVSRMSLHKSFFDRTKFEGTVFLDYSEIPDFKFGMN
;
A
#
# COMPACT_ATOMS: atom_id res chain seq x y z
N MET A 1 -1.68 38.03 -4.83
CA MET A 1 -2.86 37.29 -4.32
C MET A 1 -3.54 36.65 -5.51
N PRO A 2 -4.20 35.49 -5.35
CA PRO A 2 -4.93 34.89 -6.46
C PRO A 2 -6.12 35.78 -6.86
N ASP A 3 -6.42 35.84 -8.16
CA ASP A 3 -7.62 36.48 -8.68
C ASP A 3 -8.77 35.47 -8.66
N LEU A 4 -9.79 35.73 -7.84
CA LEU A 4 -10.97 34.87 -7.68
C LEU A 4 -12.14 35.28 -8.59
N GLY A 5 -11.94 36.25 -9.48
CA GLY A 5 -12.98 36.87 -10.30
C GLY A 5 -13.66 38.06 -9.61
N GLU A 6 -14.59 38.69 -10.33
CA GLU A 6 -15.19 39.97 -9.91
C GLU A 6 -16.13 39.88 -8.71
N ASP A 7 -16.69 38.70 -8.41
CA ASP A 7 -17.69 38.52 -7.34
C ASP A 7 -17.07 38.21 -5.96
N PHE A 8 -15.76 37.96 -5.88
CA PHE A 8 -15.08 37.64 -4.62
C PHE A 8 -13.95 38.62 -4.30
N GLN A 9 -14.09 39.31 -3.17
CA GLN A 9 -13.05 40.17 -2.62
C GLN A 9 -12.27 39.43 -1.53
N ILE A 10 -10.94 39.30 -1.68
CA ILE A 10 -10.08 38.77 -0.62
C ILE A 10 -9.93 39.82 0.49
N LEU A 11 -10.23 39.43 1.73
CA LEU A 11 -10.14 40.30 2.92
C LEU A 11 -8.85 40.05 3.70
N GLU A 12 -8.57 38.80 4.05
CA GLU A 12 -7.40 38.43 4.86
C GLU A 12 -6.92 36.99 4.59
N LEU A 13 -5.67 36.72 4.94
CA LEU A 13 -5.08 35.38 4.95
C LEU A 13 -5.42 34.68 6.27
N LEU A 14 -6.15 33.57 6.22
CA LEU A 14 -6.51 32.78 7.39
C LEU A 14 -5.49 31.68 7.71
N GLY A 15 -4.87 31.09 6.69
CA GLY A 15 -3.94 29.99 6.89
C GLY A 15 -3.17 29.61 5.62
N SER A 16 -2.03 28.96 5.81
CA SER A 16 -1.13 28.54 4.74
C SER A 16 -0.60 27.16 5.07
N GLY A 17 -0.72 26.22 4.14
CA GLY A 17 -0.22 24.84 4.30
C GLY A 17 0.43 24.32 3.03
N ALA A 18 0.90 23.07 3.06
CA ALA A 18 1.59 22.44 1.93
C ALA A 18 0.76 22.38 0.63
N MET A 19 -0.57 22.26 0.76
CA MET A 19 -1.47 21.99 -0.37
C MET A 19 -2.11 23.24 -0.95
N GLY A 20 -2.17 24.31 -0.16
CA GLY A 20 -2.95 25.49 -0.51
C GLY A 20 -2.91 26.56 0.57
N VAL A 21 -3.54 27.67 0.25
CA VAL A 21 -3.65 28.85 1.09
C VAL A 21 -5.13 29.17 1.28
N VAL A 22 -5.53 29.47 2.51
CA VAL A 22 -6.91 29.75 2.89
C VAL A 22 -7.08 31.24 3.12
N TYR A 23 -8.00 31.85 2.40
CA TYR A 23 -8.34 33.26 2.51
C TYR A 23 -9.75 33.44 3.05
N ARG A 24 -9.96 34.47 3.85
CA ARG A 24 -11.30 35.01 4.09
C ARG A 24 -11.66 35.89 2.92
N VAL A 25 -12.84 35.66 2.36
CA VAL A 25 -13.33 36.41 1.21
C VAL A 25 -14.72 36.93 1.50
N LYS A 26 -15.09 38.02 0.84
CA LYS A 26 -16.45 38.53 0.79
C LYS A 26 -17.01 38.31 -0.59
N GLN A 27 -18.16 37.64 -0.70
CA GLN A 27 -18.89 37.57 -1.95
C GLN A 27 -19.70 38.86 -2.11
N ILE A 28 -19.44 39.62 -3.17
CA ILE A 28 -19.99 40.96 -3.35
C ILE A 28 -21.51 40.88 -3.61
N SER A 29 -21.94 39.95 -4.45
CA SER A 29 -23.35 39.73 -4.79
C SER A 29 -24.23 39.38 -3.57
N GLN A 30 -23.71 38.57 -2.64
CA GLN A 30 -24.46 38.09 -1.48
C GLN A 30 -24.20 38.90 -0.20
N LYS A 31 -23.16 39.75 -0.20
CA LYS A 31 -22.66 40.50 0.98
C LYS A 31 -22.25 39.61 2.15
N GLU A 32 -22.06 38.32 1.91
CA GLU A 32 -21.67 37.32 2.89
C GLU A 32 -20.17 37.00 2.80
N GLU A 33 -19.61 36.52 3.92
CA GLU A 33 -18.21 36.14 4.02
C GLU A 33 -18.01 34.63 4.04
N TYR A 34 -16.97 34.18 3.35
CA TYR A 34 -16.62 32.78 3.18
C TYR A 34 -15.14 32.56 3.42
N ALA A 35 -14.75 31.30 3.56
CA ALA A 35 -13.36 30.90 3.41
C ALA A 35 -13.16 30.27 2.02
N VAL A 36 -12.04 30.60 1.37
CA VAL A 36 -11.64 30.03 0.09
C VAL A 36 -10.26 29.42 0.23
N LYS A 37 -10.17 28.12 0.00
CA LYS A 37 -8.91 27.37 -0.02
C LYS A 37 -8.42 27.24 -1.45
N VAL A 38 -7.38 27.98 -1.81
CA VAL A 38 -6.78 27.99 -3.14
C VAL A 38 -5.58 27.04 -3.15
N MET A 39 -5.53 26.11 -4.11
CA MET A 39 -4.36 25.24 -4.29
C MET A 39 -3.13 26.05 -4.70
N ARG A 40 -1.95 25.64 -4.25
CA ARG A 40 -0.70 26.28 -4.70
C ARG A 40 -0.39 25.93 -6.16
N ALA A 41 0.29 26.83 -6.85
CA ALA A 41 0.70 26.66 -8.24
C ALA A 41 1.55 25.41 -8.49
N GLU A 42 2.42 25.05 -7.53
CA GLU A 42 3.27 23.87 -7.64
C GLU A 42 2.46 22.57 -7.57
N VAL A 43 1.37 22.59 -6.80
CA VAL A 43 0.47 21.44 -6.60
C VAL A 43 -0.54 21.34 -7.75
N SER A 44 -1.01 22.47 -8.28
CA SER A 44 -1.98 22.50 -9.38
C SER A 44 -1.42 22.01 -10.71
N ARG A 45 -0.09 21.97 -10.88
CA ARG A 45 0.59 21.40 -12.05
C ARG A 45 0.44 19.87 -12.15
N ASP A 46 0.23 19.19 -11.02
CA ASP A 46 -0.03 17.75 -11.01
C ASP A 46 -1.51 17.49 -11.30
N LYS A 47 -1.79 17.05 -12.54
CA LYS A 47 -3.16 16.75 -13.00
C LYS A 47 -3.84 15.66 -12.17
N GLN A 48 -3.10 14.73 -11.57
CA GLN A 48 -3.68 13.70 -10.70
C GLN A 48 -4.12 14.31 -9.37
N LEU A 49 -3.33 15.22 -8.78
CA LEU A 49 -3.71 15.92 -7.55
C LEU A 49 -4.90 16.83 -7.75
N VAL A 50 -4.93 17.57 -8.86
CA VAL A 50 -6.09 18.39 -9.22
C VAL A 50 -7.34 17.53 -9.43
N LYS A 51 -7.21 16.38 -10.10
CA LYS A 51 -8.35 15.46 -10.31
C LYS A 51 -8.87 14.91 -8.98
N ARG A 52 -7.98 14.50 -8.07
CA ARG A 52 -8.34 14.03 -6.72
C ARG A 52 -9.01 15.13 -5.91
N PHE A 53 -8.44 16.34 -5.93
CA PHE A 53 -9.02 17.52 -5.29
C PHE A 53 -10.45 17.77 -5.73
N LYS A 54 -10.73 17.71 -7.05
CA LYS A 54 -12.08 17.88 -7.56
C LYS A 54 -13.04 16.76 -7.15
N LEU A 55 -12.56 15.51 -7.09
CA LEU A 55 -13.38 14.37 -6.68
C LEU A 55 -13.70 14.40 -5.19
N GLU A 56 -12.71 14.72 -4.35
CA GLU A 56 -12.87 14.80 -2.90
C GLU A 56 -13.72 16.01 -2.51
N ALA A 57 -13.54 17.16 -3.17
CA ALA A 57 -14.41 18.33 -3.03
C ALA A 57 -15.88 17.98 -3.30
N LYS A 58 -16.15 17.30 -4.43
CA LYS A 58 -17.51 16.89 -4.80
C LYS A 58 -18.14 15.90 -3.82
N ALA A 59 -17.34 15.02 -3.21
CA ALA A 59 -17.85 14.09 -2.20
C ALA A 59 -18.35 14.86 -0.98
N VAL A 60 -17.58 15.86 -0.52
CA VAL A 60 -17.88 16.60 0.72
C VAL A 60 -18.93 17.70 0.55
N GLU A 61 -19.18 18.20 -0.66
CA GLU A 61 -20.28 19.13 -0.98
C GLU A 61 -21.66 18.59 -0.54
N SER A 62 -21.83 17.26 -0.52
CA SER A 62 -23.09 16.62 -0.11
C SER A 62 -23.27 16.50 1.41
N LEU A 63 -22.24 16.81 2.20
CA LEU A 63 -22.29 16.69 3.66
C LEU A 63 -22.90 17.93 4.29
N ASP A 64 -24.11 17.78 4.82
CA ASP A 64 -24.77 18.80 5.64
C ASP A 64 -24.94 18.32 7.08
N HIS A 65 -24.24 18.95 8.03
CA HIS A 65 -24.31 18.64 9.46
C HIS A 65 -23.94 19.88 10.29
N PRO A 66 -24.61 20.16 11.42
CA PRO A 66 -24.34 21.34 12.24
C PRO A 66 -22.91 21.42 12.76
N ASN A 67 -22.23 20.29 12.95
CA ASN A 67 -20.82 20.26 13.39
C ASN A 67 -19.79 20.10 12.25
N LEU A 68 -20.21 20.16 10.99
CA LEU A 68 -19.33 20.24 9.83
C LEU A 68 -19.35 21.67 9.26
N ILE A 69 -18.23 22.10 8.70
CA ILE A 69 -18.19 23.32 7.90
C ILE A 69 -18.72 23.01 6.50
N PRO A 70 -19.77 23.70 6.03
CA PRO A 70 -20.36 23.43 4.73
C PRO A 70 -19.37 23.79 3.62
N VAL A 71 -19.35 22.96 2.58
CA VAL A 71 -18.61 23.19 1.35
C VAL A 71 -19.62 23.58 0.27
N PHE A 72 -19.51 24.79 -0.26
CA PHE A 72 -20.48 25.35 -1.19
C PHE A 72 -20.15 25.05 -2.66
N GLY A 73 -18.90 24.70 -2.94
CA GLY A 73 -18.50 24.30 -4.29
C GLY A 73 -17.03 24.55 -4.57
N GLN A 74 -16.64 24.17 -5.77
CA GLN A 74 -15.30 24.38 -6.32
C GLN A 74 -15.29 25.47 -7.41
N GLY A 75 -14.14 26.12 -7.58
CA GLY A 75 -13.93 27.06 -8.66
C GLY A 75 -12.47 27.14 -9.10
N LYS A 76 -12.16 28.16 -9.89
CA LYS A 76 -10.84 28.40 -10.47
C LYS A 76 -10.44 29.84 -10.22
N ALA A 77 -9.26 30.03 -9.63
CA ALA A 77 -8.61 31.32 -9.49
C ALA A 77 -7.51 31.45 -10.55
N ARG A 78 -7.06 32.68 -10.82
CA ARG A 78 -5.80 32.90 -11.54
C ARG A 78 -4.67 33.20 -10.57
N GLY A 79 -3.56 32.51 -10.75
CA GLY A 79 -2.33 32.74 -9.99
C GLY A 79 -1.58 33.97 -10.46
N ALA A 80 -0.44 34.24 -9.84
CA ALA A 80 0.38 35.41 -10.15
C ALA A 80 1.06 35.35 -11.54
N SER A 81 1.17 34.14 -12.12
CA SER A 81 1.70 33.92 -13.48
C SER A 81 0.58 33.57 -14.47
N ASP A 82 -0.66 33.98 -14.18
CA ASP A 82 -1.88 33.71 -14.95
C ASP A 82 -2.22 32.20 -15.08
N GLU A 83 -1.69 31.37 -14.19
CA GLU A 83 -2.00 29.94 -14.13
C GLU A 83 -3.36 29.66 -13.46
N GLU A 84 -4.08 28.63 -13.91
CA GLU A 84 -5.35 28.24 -13.31
C GLU A 84 -5.12 27.47 -12.00
N LEU A 85 -5.64 28.01 -10.89
CA LEU A 85 -5.54 27.43 -9.55
C LEU A 85 -6.91 26.95 -9.07
N PRO A 86 -7.13 25.64 -8.87
CA PRO A 86 -8.37 25.16 -8.27
C PRO A 86 -8.54 25.74 -6.87
N TYR A 87 -9.78 26.11 -6.53
CA TYR A 87 -10.14 26.49 -5.16
C TYR A 87 -11.40 25.78 -4.69
N LEU A 88 -11.56 25.75 -3.37
CA LEU A 88 -12.76 25.30 -2.68
C LEU A 88 -13.39 26.44 -1.88
N LEU A 89 -14.67 26.70 -2.09
CA LEU A 89 -15.48 27.67 -1.35
C LEU A 89 -16.17 26.95 -0.17
N MET A 90 -15.98 27.46 1.04
CA MET A 90 -16.48 26.86 2.27
C MET A 90 -17.01 27.91 3.24
N GLY A 91 -17.82 27.46 4.20
CA GLY A 91 -18.28 28.29 5.30
C GLY A 91 -17.12 28.87 6.11
N LEU A 92 -17.25 30.13 6.52
CA LEU A 92 -16.29 30.78 7.40
C LEU A 92 -16.64 30.49 8.86
N SER A 93 -15.74 29.81 9.58
CA SER A 93 -15.86 29.71 11.03
C SER A 93 -15.39 31.02 11.69
N ARG A 94 -16.17 31.52 12.66
CA ARG A 94 -15.80 32.70 13.48
C ARG A 94 -15.11 32.34 14.80
N GLY A 95 -14.88 31.05 15.01
CA GLY A 95 -14.29 30.50 16.23
C GLY A 95 -12.77 30.46 16.21
N GLU A 96 -12.21 29.83 17.25
CA GLU A 96 -10.78 29.52 17.33
C GLU A 96 -10.53 28.02 17.20
N SER A 97 -9.43 27.63 16.54
CA SER A 97 -9.05 26.21 16.49
C SER A 97 -8.63 25.69 17.87
N LEU A 98 -8.90 24.41 18.16
CA LEU A 98 -8.39 23.75 19.37
C LEU A 98 -6.87 23.87 19.49
N LYS A 99 -6.13 23.87 18.38
CA LYS A 99 -4.69 24.12 18.37
C LYS A 99 -4.32 25.49 18.93
N SER A 100 -5.07 26.55 18.55
CA SER A 100 -4.86 27.91 19.06
C SER A 100 -5.11 27.96 20.56
N LEU A 101 -6.23 27.40 21.02
CA LEU A 101 -6.63 27.38 22.43
C LEU A 101 -5.61 26.61 23.29
N LEU A 102 -5.19 25.43 22.85
CA LEU A 102 -4.12 24.66 23.51
C LEU A 102 -2.80 25.44 23.59
N LYS A 103 -2.40 26.12 22.50
CA LYS A 103 -1.18 26.94 22.47
C LYS A 103 -1.26 28.15 23.43
N LYS A 104 -2.46 28.71 23.64
CA LYS A 104 -2.70 29.77 24.64
C LYS A 104 -2.64 29.25 26.09
N GLY A 105 -2.50 27.94 26.29
CA GLY A 105 -2.49 27.31 27.61
C GLY A 105 -3.88 27.17 28.22
N GLU A 106 -4.92 27.23 27.38
CA GLU A 106 -6.30 27.04 27.84
C GLU A 106 -6.46 25.66 28.47
N ARG A 107 -7.04 25.62 29.67
CA ARG A 107 -7.33 24.36 30.35
C ARG A 107 -8.75 23.92 30.01
N PHE A 108 -8.86 22.69 29.53
CA PHE A 108 -10.14 22.05 29.29
C PHE A 108 -10.44 21.14 30.48
N ASP A 109 -11.55 21.41 31.19
CA ASP A 109 -12.06 20.46 32.16
C ASP A 109 -12.69 19.25 31.46
N LYS A 110 -12.88 18.16 32.21
CA LYS A 110 -13.39 16.89 31.67
C LYS A 110 -14.75 17.05 30.99
N GLU A 111 -15.63 17.87 31.55
CA GLU A 111 -16.99 18.06 31.02
C GLU A 111 -16.95 18.74 29.66
N ARG A 112 -16.17 19.81 29.54
CA ARG A 112 -15.95 20.54 28.30
C ARG A 112 -15.28 19.67 27.24
N ILE A 113 -14.28 18.86 27.61
CA ILE A 113 -13.65 17.89 26.69
C ILE A 113 -14.70 16.92 26.14
N LEU A 114 -15.51 16.32 27.01
CA LEU A 114 -16.55 15.37 26.59
C LEU A 114 -17.58 16.05 25.67
N ASN A 115 -17.99 17.28 25.97
CA ASN A 115 -18.91 18.05 25.14
C ASN A 115 -18.34 18.35 23.74
N ILE A 116 -17.07 18.74 23.66
CA ILE A 116 -16.39 18.98 22.38
C ILE A 116 -16.27 17.68 21.59
N MET A 117 -15.75 16.62 22.23
CA MET A 117 -15.47 15.36 21.54
C MET A 117 -16.74 14.62 21.10
N VAL A 118 -17.87 14.79 21.80
CA VAL A 118 -19.17 14.29 21.31
C VAL A 118 -19.56 14.96 20.00
N GLN A 119 -19.45 16.29 19.90
CA GLN A 119 -19.80 17.02 18.67
C GLN A 119 -18.86 16.67 17.50
N VAL A 120 -17.56 16.47 17.76
CA VAL A 120 -16.61 15.96 16.75
C VAL A 120 -17.02 14.57 16.27
N ALA A 121 -17.39 13.68 17.20
CA ALA A 121 -17.79 12.31 16.87
C ALA A 121 -19.11 12.25 16.08
N GLU A 122 -20.07 13.14 16.38
CA GLU A 122 -21.33 13.27 15.62
C GLU A 122 -21.07 13.74 14.19
N ALA A 123 -20.17 14.73 14.02
CA ALA A 123 -19.75 15.20 12.70
C ALA A 123 -19.10 14.09 11.85
N LEU A 124 -18.22 13.31 12.46
CA LEU A 124 -17.55 12.19 11.80
C LEU A 124 -18.52 11.04 11.51
N ALA A 125 -19.49 10.77 12.40
CA ALA A 125 -20.51 9.77 12.17
C ALA A 125 -21.36 10.06 10.94
N HIS A 126 -21.73 11.33 10.75
CA HIS A 126 -22.42 11.77 9.55
C HIS A 126 -21.59 11.55 8.28
N ALA A 127 -20.29 11.87 8.31
CA ALA A 127 -19.40 11.65 7.17
C ALA A 127 -19.18 10.17 6.84
N HIS A 128 -18.92 9.34 7.86
CA HIS A 128 -18.72 7.89 7.72
C HIS A 128 -19.97 7.20 7.17
N ALA A 129 -21.16 7.60 7.61
CA ALA A 129 -22.44 7.10 7.07
C ALA A 129 -22.64 7.39 5.58
N ASN A 130 -21.99 8.44 5.06
CA ASN A 130 -21.95 8.80 3.64
C ASN A 130 -20.73 8.22 2.90
N GLY A 131 -19.97 7.32 3.53
CA GLY A 131 -18.80 6.66 2.93
C GLY A 131 -17.57 7.55 2.81
N ILE A 132 -17.51 8.66 3.54
CA ILE A 132 -16.42 9.65 3.48
C ILE A 132 -15.57 9.55 4.74
N ILE A 133 -14.27 9.28 4.57
CA ILE A 133 -13.27 9.22 5.65
C ILE A 133 -12.51 10.55 5.69
N HIS A 134 -12.29 11.11 6.88
CA HIS A 134 -11.70 12.44 7.05
C HIS A 134 -10.17 12.47 6.82
N ARG A 135 -9.42 11.49 7.35
CA ARG A 135 -7.97 11.27 7.16
C ARG A 135 -7.01 12.35 7.69
N ASP A 136 -7.52 13.36 8.40
CA ASP A 136 -6.70 14.45 8.94
C ASP A 136 -7.32 15.08 10.20
N ILE A 137 -7.84 14.24 11.10
CA ILE A 137 -8.33 14.71 12.39
C ILE A 137 -7.15 15.17 13.24
N LYS A 138 -7.18 16.45 13.63
CA LYS A 138 -6.17 17.11 14.47
C LYS A 138 -6.73 18.42 15.05
N PRO A 139 -6.13 19.00 16.10
CA PRO A 139 -6.66 20.18 16.76
C PRO A 139 -6.75 21.43 15.88
N SER A 140 -5.96 21.55 14.81
CA SER A 140 -6.08 22.69 13.88
C SER A 140 -7.30 22.60 12.96
N ASN A 141 -7.92 21.44 12.83
CA ASN A 141 -9.08 21.20 11.97
C ASN A 141 -10.38 21.11 12.79
N ILE A 142 -10.34 21.48 14.07
CA ILE A 142 -11.50 21.50 14.96
C ILE A 142 -11.62 22.93 15.50
N MET A 143 -12.65 23.64 15.09
CA MET A 143 -12.94 25.02 15.49
C MET A 143 -13.97 25.03 16.60
N ILE A 144 -13.76 25.93 17.57
CA ILE A 144 -14.66 26.17 18.69
C ILE A 144 -15.26 27.57 18.53
N GLU A 145 -16.55 27.60 18.25
CA GLU A 145 -17.37 28.80 18.22
C GLU A 145 -18.13 28.95 19.53
N LYS A 146 -18.59 30.17 19.83
CA LYS A 146 -19.53 30.42 20.90
C LYS A 146 -20.91 30.56 20.31
N ASN A 147 -21.85 29.72 20.76
CA ASN A 147 -23.26 29.91 20.40
C ASN A 147 -23.85 31.13 21.14
N GLU A 148 -25.10 31.47 20.87
CA GLU A 148 -25.80 32.60 21.51
C GLU A 148 -25.85 32.52 23.04
N ARG A 149 -25.70 31.31 23.60
CA ARG A 149 -25.69 31.04 25.05
C ARG A 149 -24.28 31.06 25.64
N GLY A 150 -23.25 31.30 24.83
CA GLY A 150 -21.83 31.28 25.25
C GLY A 150 -21.23 29.88 25.39
N GLU A 151 -21.94 28.83 24.96
CA GLU A 151 -21.46 27.44 24.99
C GLU A 151 -20.60 27.13 23.76
N ASP A 152 -19.72 26.13 23.89
CA ASP A 152 -18.86 25.68 22.81
C ASP A 152 -19.66 24.95 21.73
N HIS A 153 -19.66 25.51 20.52
CA HIS A 153 -20.17 24.87 19.32
C HIS A 153 -19.00 24.46 18.42
N VAL A 154 -18.92 23.17 18.12
CA VAL A 154 -17.80 22.62 17.35
C VAL A 154 -18.09 22.66 15.86
N LYS A 155 -17.10 23.08 15.08
CA LYS A 155 -17.07 23.01 13.63
C LYS A 155 -15.82 22.26 13.16
N VAL A 156 -16.00 21.08 12.60
CA VAL A 156 -14.91 20.29 12.01
C VAL A 156 -14.64 20.77 10.58
N LEU A 157 -13.37 21.05 10.29
CA LEU A 157 -12.85 21.55 9.03
C LEU A 157 -12.13 20.44 8.24
N ASP A 158 -11.96 20.66 6.94
CA ASP A 158 -10.91 20.02 6.14
C ASP A 158 -10.97 18.47 6.10
N PHE A 159 -12.02 17.91 5.49
CA PHE A 159 -11.89 16.58 4.87
C PHE A 159 -10.70 16.62 3.91
N SER A 160 -9.85 15.59 3.95
CA SER A 160 -8.59 15.59 3.21
C SER A 160 -8.83 15.59 1.71
N ILE A 161 -8.94 16.78 1.11
CA ILE A 161 -9.21 16.99 -0.32
C ILE A 161 -7.91 16.99 -1.16
N ALA A 162 -6.77 16.58 -0.60
CA ALA A 162 -5.60 16.27 -1.43
C ALA A 162 -4.45 15.55 -0.68
N LYS A 163 -4.66 14.83 0.43
CA LYS A 163 -3.52 14.06 0.98
C LYS A 163 -3.19 12.90 0.05
N VAL A 164 -2.23 13.17 -0.83
CA VAL A 164 -1.25 12.19 -1.29
C VAL A 164 -0.80 11.48 -0.02
N ASN A 165 -1.21 10.22 0.15
CA ASN A 165 -0.33 9.30 0.86
C ASN A 165 1.05 9.54 0.23
N PRO A 166 2.09 9.98 0.97
CA PRO A 166 3.40 10.26 0.39
C PRO A 166 3.95 9.10 -0.47
N VAL A 167 3.36 7.92 -0.29
CA VAL A 167 3.65 6.65 -0.96
C VAL A 167 2.96 6.46 -2.33
N GLU A 168 1.97 7.26 -2.72
CA GLU A 168 1.30 7.06 -4.02
C GLU A 168 1.90 7.87 -5.18
N ASN A 169 2.48 9.05 -4.95
CA ASN A 169 3.06 9.87 -6.03
C ASN A 169 4.49 10.40 -5.73
N ARG A 170 5.15 9.94 -4.65
CA ARG A 170 6.56 10.29 -4.33
C ARG A 170 7.32 9.10 -3.73
N VAL A 171 7.39 7.98 -4.46
CA VAL A 171 8.38 6.93 -4.18
C VAL A 171 9.52 7.13 -5.17
N GLY A 172 10.55 7.89 -4.78
CA GLY A 172 11.68 8.23 -5.65
C GLY A 172 12.50 9.45 -5.21
N GLN A 173 11.98 10.27 -4.29
CA GLN A 173 12.78 11.23 -3.53
C GLN A 173 12.72 10.80 -2.07
N GLY A 174 13.88 10.61 -1.47
CA GLY A 174 13.99 10.33 -0.05
C GLY A 174 13.18 11.34 0.77
N LEU A 175 12.80 10.92 1.97
CA LEU A 175 12.63 11.81 3.11
C LEU A 175 13.96 12.55 3.37
N THR A 176 14.30 13.48 2.49
CA THR A 176 15.51 14.29 2.59
C THR A 176 15.26 15.66 1.97
N MET A 177 15.40 16.66 2.84
CA MET A 177 15.96 17.98 2.55
C MET A 177 15.07 19.13 2.08
N THR A 178 13.79 19.14 2.43
CA THR A 178 13.09 20.39 2.78
C THR A 178 12.18 20.08 3.95
N GLY A 179 12.30 20.80 5.07
CA GLY A 179 11.66 20.51 6.36
C GLY A 179 10.13 20.61 6.40
N GLU A 180 9.42 20.32 5.32
CA GLU A 180 7.95 20.36 5.25
C GLU A 180 7.39 18.94 5.12
N PHE A 181 7.10 18.32 6.27
CA PHE A 181 6.31 17.09 6.32
C PHE A 181 4.89 17.35 5.78
N LEU A 182 4.44 16.54 4.83
CA LEU A 182 3.04 16.55 4.36
C LEU A 182 2.15 15.89 5.43
N GLY A 183 1.81 16.65 6.46
CA GLY A 183 0.97 16.22 7.60
C GLY A 183 1.59 16.59 8.95
N THR A 184 0.80 16.47 10.02
CA THR A 184 1.31 16.61 11.40
C THR A 184 1.45 15.20 11.98
N PRO A 185 2.68 14.65 12.08
CA PRO A 185 2.92 13.27 12.50
C PRO A 185 2.21 12.86 13.79
N ALA A 186 2.03 13.80 14.72
CA ALA A 186 1.48 13.59 16.07
C ALA A 186 0.03 13.04 16.14
N TYR A 187 -0.68 12.99 15.02
CA TYR A 187 -2.07 12.50 14.95
C TYR A 187 -2.26 11.42 13.89
N MET A 188 -1.18 10.94 13.27
CA MET A 188 -1.28 9.90 12.24
C MET A 188 -1.63 8.56 12.85
N SER A 189 -2.54 7.82 12.21
CA SER A 189 -2.81 6.44 12.59
C SER A 189 -1.62 5.53 12.26
N PRO A 190 -1.41 4.42 13.00
CA PRO A 190 -0.35 3.45 12.73
C PRO A 190 -0.35 2.97 11.28
N GLU A 191 -1.52 2.67 10.74
CA GLU A 191 -1.72 2.27 9.34
C GLU A 191 -1.37 3.38 8.35
N SER A 192 -1.65 4.66 8.66
CA SER A 192 -1.18 5.78 7.85
C SER A 192 0.35 5.93 7.90
N CYS A 193 0.96 5.73 9.07
CA CYS A 193 2.42 5.82 9.28
C CYS A 193 3.21 4.79 8.45
N ILE A 194 2.68 3.58 8.27
CA ILE A 194 3.25 2.52 7.42
C ILE A 194 2.62 2.47 6.01
N GLY A 195 1.66 3.36 5.76
CA GLY A 195 0.89 3.55 4.55
C GLY A 195 0.04 2.34 4.11
N ARG A 196 -0.43 1.51 5.04
CA ARG A 196 -1.50 0.53 4.78
C ARG A 196 -2.79 1.27 4.38
N ALA A 197 -3.76 0.54 3.83
CA ALA A 197 -5.08 1.10 3.53
C ALA A 197 -5.70 1.70 4.80
N VAL A 198 -6.20 2.93 4.67
CA VAL A 198 -6.91 3.65 5.74
C VAL A 198 -8.41 3.44 5.58
N ASP A 199 -9.10 3.22 6.69
CA ASP A 199 -10.56 3.16 6.76
C ASP A 199 -11.07 4.09 7.88
N GLU A 200 -12.37 4.03 8.20
CA GLU A 200 -12.97 4.83 9.26
C GLU A 200 -12.29 4.69 10.63
N ARG A 201 -11.65 3.55 10.90
CA ARG A 201 -10.94 3.27 12.17
C ARG A 201 -9.63 4.06 12.28
N SER A 202 -9.11 4.58 11.16
CA SER A 202 -7.99 5.52 11.15
C SER A 202 -8.42 6.88 11.73
N ASP A 203 -9.62 7.36 11.40
CA ASP A 203 -10.17 8.59 12.00
C ASP A 203 -10.41 8.40 13.50
N LEU A 204 -10.85 7.21 13.94
CA LEU A 204 -11.04 6.90 15.36
C LEU A 204 -9.72 6.96 16.16
N TYR A 205 -8.61 6.53 15.56
CA TYR A 205 -7.30 6.65 16.19
C TYR A 205 -6.87 8.11 16.32
N SER A 206 -6.97 8.89 15.23
CA SER A 206 -6.63 10.31 15.24
C SER A 206 -7.53 11.10 16.20
N PHE A 207 -8.82 10.75 16.28
CA PHE A 207 -9.75 11.25 17.30
C PHE A 207 -9.26 10.92 18.71
N GLY A 208 -8.79 9.70 18.95
CA GLY A 208 -8.15 9.30 20.20
C GLY A 208 -6.92 10.12 20.55
N CYS A 209 -6.09 10.50 19.56
CA CYS A 209 -4.93 11.36 19.77
C CYS A 209 -5.34 12.78 20.23
N VAL A 210 -6.37 13.37 19.58
CA VAL A 210 -6.92 14.67 19.99
C VAL A 210 -7.52 14.58 21.39
N PHE A 211 -8.28 13.52 21.67
CA PHE A 211 -8.86 13.29 23.00
C PHE A 211 -7.77 13.24 24.06
N TYR A 212 -6.73 12.45 23.82
CA TYR A 212 -5.58 12.31 24.71
C TYR A 212 -4.88 13.65 24.93
N GLU A 213 -4.68 14.46 23.88
CA GLU A 213 -4.04 15.77 24.02
C GLU A 213 -4.85 16.74 24.88
N LEU A 214 -6.16 16.79 24.70
CA LEU A 214 -7.02 17.60 25.58
C LEU A 214 -6.93 17.12 27.04
N LEU A 215 -6.83 15.81 27.24
CA LEU A 215 -6.68 15.22 28.57
C LEU A 215 -5.29 15.34 29.17
N MET A 216 -4.22 15.50 28.39
CA MET A 216 -2.84 15.47 28.90
C MET A 216 -2.12 16.82 28.74
N GLY A 217 -2.66 17.71 27.92
CA GLY A 217 -2.03 18.95 27.48
C GLY A 217 -0.97 18.76 26.37
N ALA A 218 -0.73 17.52 25.94
CA ALA A 218 0.22 17.15 24.90
C ALA A 218 -0.25 15.88 24.17
N PRO A 219 0.05 15.72 22.87
CA PRO A 219 -0.34 14.52 22.11
C PRO A 219 0.31 13.25 22.68
N PRO A 220 -0.19 12.05 22.34
CA PRO A 220 0.31 10.78 22.89
C PRO A 220 1.80 10.57 22.63
N PHE A 221 2.30 11.05 21.48
CA PHE A 221 3.71 11.05 21.15
C PHE A 221 4.11 12.45 20.68
N ALA A 222 5.17 12.98 21.29
CA ALA A 222 5.68 14.31 21.01
C ALA A 222 7.22 14.27 20.93
N GLY A 223 7.81 15.10 20.07
CA GLY A 223 9.25 15.18 19.91
C GLY A 223 9.65 16.06 18.72
N HIS A 224 10.94 16.42 18.65
CA HIS A 224 11.47 17.24 17.55
C HIS A 224 11.77 16.45 16.27
N ASN A 225 11.75 15.12 16.34
CA ASN A 225 11.97 14.24 15.19
C ASN A 225 10.64 13.63 14.72
N PRO A 226 10.05 14.12 13.61
CA PRO A 226 8.87 13.55 12.98
C PRO A 226 8.93 12.04 12.73
N VAL A 227 10.10 11.50 12.39
CA VAL A 227 10.29 10.07 12.13
C VAL A 227 10.14 9.28 13.43
N GLN A 228 10.63 9.81 14.54
CA GLN A 228 10.46 9.19 15.85
C GLN A 228 9.00 9.14 16.26
N ILE A 229 8.26 10.26 16.08
CA ILE A 229 6.81 10.30 16.35
C ILE A 229 6.06 9.25 15.53
N ILE A 230 6.42 9.07 14.25
CA ILE A 230 5.86 8.02 13.38
C ILE A 230 6.16 6.62 13.95
N VAL A 231 7.41 6.37 14.37
CA VAL A 231 7.79 5.07 14.98
C VAL A 231 6.99 4.83 16.27
N ASP A 232 6.77 5.86 17.08
CA ASP A 232 6.00 5.74 18.32
C ASP A 232 4.52 5.45 18.07
N HIS A 233 3.93 6.07 17.04
CA HIS A 233 2.58 5.71 16.60
C HIS A 233 2.49 4.23 16.20
N ILE A 234 3.53 3.64 15.62
CA ILE A 234 3.52 2.22 15.22
C ILE A 234 3.75 1.29 16.41
N ASN A 235 4.75 1.57 17.25
CA ASN A 235 5.29 0.58 18.19
C ASN A 235 5.05 0.90 19.67
N THR A 236 4.88 2.17 20.03
CA THR A 236 4.93 2.62 21.43
C THR A 236 3.54 2.74 22.01
N THR A 237 3.26 2.17 23.17
CA THR A 237 1.97 2.39 23.85
C THR A 237 1.94 3.79 24.50
N PRO A 238 0.88 4.59 24.35
CA PRO A 238 0.77 5.89 25.03
C PRO A 238 0.87 5.76 26.55
N ALA A 239 1.36 6.81 27.22
CA ALA A 239 1.42 6.83 28.67
C ALA A 239 0.02 6.82 29.30
N SER A 240 -0.17 6.07 30.38
CA SER A 240 -1.41 6.10 31.15
C SER A 240 -1.76 7.51 31.64
N LEU A 241 -3.06 7.77 31.80
CA LEU A 241 -3.52 9.01 32.41
C LEU A 241 -3.01 9.09 33.86
N PRO A 242 -2.65 10.27 34.36
CA PRO A 242 -2.28 10.46 35.75
C PRO A 242 -3.50 10.32 36.67
N GLN A 243 -3.27 10.12 37.97
CA GLN A 243 -4.31 9.80 38.95
C GLN A 243 -5.41 10.87 39.00
N ASP A 244 -5.02 12.14 38.98
CA ASP A 244 -5.89 13.33 38.99
C ASP A 244 -6.71 13.50 37.70
N ARG A 245 -6.37 12.79 36.63
CA ARG A 245 -7.09 12.79 35.34
C ARG A 245 -7.82 11.48 35.06
N GLY A 246 -7.94 10.62 36.07
CA GLY A 246 -8.79 9.43 36.02
C GLY A 246 -8.06 8.16 35.58
N LYS A 247 -6.84 7.92 36.06
CA LYS A 247 -6.19 6.61 35.93
C LYS A 247 -7.11 5.48 36.39
N GLY A 248 -7.20 4.41 35.60
CA GLY A 248 -8.06 3.24 35.81
C GLY A 248 -9.54 3.49 35.53
N SER A 249 -9.93 4.70 35.12
CA SER A 249 -11.35 5.02 34.85
C SER A 249 -11.82 4.51 33.50
N ASP A 250 -13.15 4.49 33.31
CA ASP A 250 -13.78 4.18 32.02
C ASP A 250 -13.32 5.16 30.92
N LEU A 251 -12.98 6.40 31.29
CA LEU A 251 -12.43 7.40 30.38
C LEU A 251 -11.05 7.00 29.86
N GLU A 252 -10.14 6.57 30.74
CA GLU A 252 -8.82 6.09 30.31
C GLU A 252 -8.98 4.88 29.40
N ARG A 253 -9.79 3.90 29.80
CA ARG A 253 -10.03 2.70 29.01
C ARG A 253 -10.60 3.02 27.62
N PHE A 254 -11.50 4.00 27.54
CA PHE A 254 -12.07 4.47 26.27
C PHE A 254 -11.01 5.07 25.35
N VAL A 255 -10.20 6.00 25.86
CA VAL A 255 -9.14 6.66 25.07
C VAL A 255 -8.05 5.66 24.67
N MET A 256 -7.64 4.77 25.57
CA MET A 256 -6.63 3.76 25.29
C MET A 256 -7.10 2.71 24.29
N LYS A 257 -8.40 2.38 24.24
CA LYS A 257 -8.96 1.51 23.20
C LYS A 257 -8.85 2.16 21.81
N LEU A 258 -9.10 3.46 21.69
CA LEU A 258 -8.94 4.20 20.42
C LEU A 258 -7.48 4.22 19.95
N LEU A 259 -6.53 4.26 20.88
CA LEU A 259 -5.08 4.33 20.61
C LEU A 259 -4.41 2.94 20.45
N ARG A 260 -5.18 1.86 20.37
CA ARG A 260 -4.65 0.53 20.05
C ARG A 260 -4.01 0.52 18.66
N LYS A 261 -2.94 -0.26 18.50
CA LYS A 261 -2.14 -0.27 17.26
C LYS A 261 -2.86 -0.96 16.13
N GLU A 262 -3.39 -2.15 16.37
CA GLU A 262 -4.18 -2.88 15.38
C GLU A 262 -5.60 -2.29 15.27
N PRO A 263 -6.08 -1.95 14.06
CA PRO A 263 -7.44 -1.42 13.87
C PRO A 263 -8.56 -2.35 14.37
N SER A 264 -8.33 -3.68 14.37
CA SER A 264 -9.27 -4.67 14.91
C SER A 264 -9.49 -4.57 16.41
N ASP A 265 -8.53 -3.98 17.13
CA ASP A 265 -8.57 -3.86 18.59
C ASP A 265 -9.24 -2.56 19.05
N ARG A 266 -9.57 -1.67 18.09
CA ARG A 266 -10.28 -0.41 18.32
C ARG A 266 -11.79 -0.63 18.28
N TYR A 267 -12.55 0.45 18.46
CA TYR A 267 -13.95 0.46 18.03
C TYR A 267 -14.03 0.21 16.53
N GLN A 268 -14.99 -0.61 16.09
CA GLN A 268 -15.09 -0.98 14.68
C GLN A 268 -15.91 0.01 13.86
N SER A 269 -16.68 0.87 14.53
CA SER A 269 -17.36 2.00 13.90
C SER A 269 -17.46 3.17 14.87
N ILE A 270 -17.64 4.37 14.32
CA ILE A 270 -17.87 5.55 15.14
C ILE A 270 -19.22 5.53 15.87
N ALA A 271 -20.23 4.85 15.31
CA ALA A 271 -21.51 4.64 15.97
C ALA A 271 -21.35 3.83 17.27
N GLU A 272 -20.53 2.77 17.24
CA GLU A 272 -20.18 1.98 18.44
C GLU A 272 -19.48 2.86 19.48
N MET A 273 -18.48 3.64 19.04
CA MET A 273 -17.72 4.54 19.91
C MET A 273 -18.61 5.63 20.54
N LEU A 274 -19.54 6.20 19.78
CA LEU A 274 -20.38 7.32 20.21
C LEU A 274 -21.32 6.93 21.36
N VAL A 275 -21.80 5.68 21.38
CA VAL A 275 -22.60 5.14 22.50
C VAL A 275 -21.81 5.20 23.81
N ASP A 276 -20.59 4.69 23.79
CA ASP A 276 -19.71 4.68 24.97
C ASP A 276 -19.30 6.10 25.38
N LEU A 277 -19.03 6.97 24.41
CA LEU A 277 -18.69 8.37 24.66
C LEU A 277 -19.84 9.17 25.31
N LYS A 278 -21.08 8.98 24.85
CA LYS A 278 -22.26 9.61 25.45
C LYS A 278 -22.52 9.09 26.86
N ALA A 279 -22.32 7.79 27.10
CA ALA A 279 -22.39 7.21 28.44
C ALA A 279 -21.35 7.83 29.39
N LEU A 280 -20.11 8.05 28.92
CA LEU A 280 -19.08 8.77 29.70
C LEU A 280 -19.50 10.20 30.05
N LYS A 281 -20.08 10.93 29.09
CA LYS A 281 -20.60 12.29 29.29
C LYS A 281 -21.70 12.31 30.36
N GLU A 282 -22.56 11.31 30.40
CA GLU A 282 -23.64 11.19 31.38
C GLU A 282 -23.18 10.60 32.74
N GLY A 283 -21.89 10.30 32.89
CA GLY A 283 -21.35 9.68 34.12
C GLY A 283 -21.77 8.23 34.34
N LYS A 284 -22.27 7.55 33.30
CA LYS A 284 -22.67 6.14 33.37
C LYS A 284 -21.46 5.22 33.21
N LYS A 285 -21.51 4.03 33.83
CA LYS A 285 -20.50 2.98 33.61
C LYS A 285 -20.54 2.51 32.17
N VAL A 286 -19.37 2.37 31.57
CA VAL A 286 -19.22 1.94 30.18
C VAL A 286 -18.83 0.47 30.12
N LYS A 287 -19.54 -0.30 29.28
CA LYS A 287 -19.17 -1.69 28.97
C LYS A 287 -18.30 -1.73 27.74
N ILE A 288 -17.05 -1.25 27.89
CA ILE A 288 -16.08 -1.27 26.81
C ILE A 288 -15.83 -2.73 26.43
N LYS A 289 -16.32 -3.15 25.26
CA LYS A 289 -16.08 -4.48 24.72
C LYS A 289 -14.58 -4.62 24.45
N GLU A 290 -13.91 -5.46 25.22
CA GLU A 290 -12.56 -5.93 24.90
C GLU A 290 -12.63 -6.71 23.59
N ALA A 291 -11.62 -6.55 22.73
CA ALA A 291 -11.49 -7.41 21.56
C ALA A 291 -11.48 -8.86 22.05
N ALA A 292 -12.36 -9.70 21.50
CA ALA A 292 -12.27 -11.13 21.75
C ALA A 292 -10.85 -11.53 21.35
N LYS A 293 -10.02 -11.97 22.30
CA LYS A 293 -8.80 -12.69 21.96
C LYS A 293 -9.26 -13.88 21.13
N VAL A 294 -9.11 -13.78 19.82
CA VAL A 294 -9.03 -14.98 18.99
C VAL A 294 -7.70 -15.60 19.40
N ILE A 295 -7.72 -16.34 20.50
CA ILE A 295 -6.71 -17.34 20.77
C ILE A 295 -6.77 -18.24 19.54
N ASP A 296 -5.66 -18.31 18.83
CA ASP A 296 -5.53 -19.00 17.56
C ASP A 296 -5.57 -20.52 17.77
N GLU A 297 -6.71 -21.03 18.25
CA GLU A 297 -7.00 -22.46 18.38
C GLU A 297 -6.83 -23.17 17.04
N LYS A 298 -6.98 -22.44 15.93
CA LYS A 298 -6.74 -22.94 14.58
C LYS A 298 -5.26 -23.19 14.28
N ARG A 299 -4.32 -22.40 14.82
CA ARG A 299 -2.88 -22.67 14.70
C ARG A 299 -2.47 -23.94 15.42
N GLU A 300 -2.90 -24.12 16.67
CA GLU A 300 -2.55 -25.32 17.44
C GLU A 300 -3.19 -26.58 16.83
N ALA A 301 -4.44 -26.49 16.37
CA ALA A 301 -5.10 -27.57 15.65
C ALA A 301 -4.40 -27.89 14.31
N MET A 302 -3.97 -26.88 13.54
CA MET A 302 -3.21 -27.11 12.29
C MET A 302 -1.84 -27.75 12.54
N VAL A 303 -1.15 -27.35 13.60
CA VAL A 303 0.13 -27.96 13.99
C VAL A 303 -0.08 -29.42 14.39
N ALA A 304 -1.12 -29.71 15.19
CA ALA A 304 -1.46 -31.08 15.57
C ALA A 304 -1.84 -31.95 14.36
N VAL A 305 -2.65 -31.44 13.43
CA VAL A 305 -3.02 -32.13 12.18
C VAL A 305 -1.79 -32.35 11.29
N GLY A 306 -0.88 -31.37 11.21
CA GLY A 306 0.38 -31.49 10.48
C GLY A 306 1.29 -32.59 11.04
N ILE A 307 1.39 -32.71 12.36
CA ILE A 307 2.18 -33.77 13.03
C ILE A 307 1.57 -35.15 12.77
N ILE A 308 0.24 -35.28 12.86
CA ILE A 308 -0.47 -36.54 12.57
C ILE A 308 -0.28 -36.94 11.10
N PHE A 309 -0.36 -35.99 10.17
CA PHE A 309 -0.16 -36.24 8.76
C PHE A 309 1.28 -36.68 8.45
N LEU A 310 2.28 -36.03 9.05
CA LEU A 310 3.69 -36.39 8.89
C LEU A 310 3.98 -37.81 9.42
N THR A 311 3.39 -38.19 10.55
CA THR A 311 3.51 -39.54 11.10
C THR A 311 2.82 -40.58 10.23
N LEU A 312 1.63 -40.28 9.68
CA LEU A 312 0.95 -41.17 8.73
C LEU A 312 1.79 -41.39 7.46
N CYS A 313 2.39 -40.33 6.92
CA CYS A 313 3.26 -40.41 5.75
C CYS A 313 4.49 -41.28 6.00
N LEU A 314 5.13 -41.17 7.17
CA LEU A 314 6.31 -41.97 7.52
C LEU A 314 5.98 -43.46 7.72
N VAL A 315 4.76 -43.79 8.16
CA VAL A 315 4.33 -45.19 8.35
C VAL A 315 3.81 -45.82 7.06
N LEU A 316 3.08 -45.06 6.24
CA LEU A 316 2.41 -45.59 5.04
C LEU A 316 3.29 -45.57 3.78
N ALA A 317 4.21 -44.60 3.65
CA ALA A 317 5.07 -44.50 2.47
C ALA A 317 5.92 -45.76 2.20
N PRO A 318 6.51 -46.43 3.22
CA PRO A 318 7.22 -47.69 2.99
C PRO A 318 6.30 -48.83 2.50
N GLY A 319 5.06 -48.88 3.01
CA GLY A 319 4.07 -49.89 2.62
C GLY A 319 3.54 -49.69 1.20
N ILE A 320 3.30 -48.44 0.80
CA ILE A 320 2.87 -48.09 -0.56
C ILE A 320 4.00 -48.36 -1.56
N TYR A 321 5.25 -48.05 -1.21
CA TYR A 321 6.42 -48.37 -2.04
C TYR A 321 6.59 -49.88 -2.22
N PHE A 322 6.41 -50.67 -1.14
CA PHE A 322 6.47 -52.13 -1.20
C PHE A 322 5.32 -52.75 -2.03
N LEU A 323 4.11 -52.19 -1.97
CA LEU A 323 2.98 -52.62 -2.79
C LEU A 323 3.16 -52.25 -4.27
N GLY A 324 3.72 -51.08 -4.57
CA GLY A 324 4.07 -50.68 -5.94
C GLY A 324 5.15 -51.59 -6.54
N PHE A 325 6.19 -51.92 -5.76
CA PHE A 325 7.25 -52.85 -6.17
C PHE A 325 6.73 -54.28 -6.45
N MET A 326 5.68 -54.72 -5.74
CA MET A 326 5.04 -56.02 -5.97
C MET A 326 4.10 -56.03 -7.19
N GLN A 327 3.58 -54.88 -7.63
CA GLN A 327 2.70 -54.78 -8.81
C GLN A 327 3.47 -54.67 -10.13
N GLU A 328 4.73 -54.20 -10.11
CA GLU A 328 5.55 -54.01 -11.31
C GLU A 328 6.03 -55.32 -11.96
N ASN A 329 5.78 -56.48 -11.34
CA ASN A 329 6.19 -57.80 -11.81
C ASN A 329 5.05 -58.70 -12.34
N ARG A 330 3.93 -58.14 -12.84
CA ARG A 330 2.94 -58.93 -13.61
C ARG A 330 2.59 -58.31 -14.95
N ALA A 331 2.95 -59.08 -15.99
CA ALA A 331 2.49 -59.12 -17.37
C ALA A 331 1.44 -58.07 -17.80
N TYR A 332 1.84 -57.27 -18.78
CA TYR A 332 1.02 -56.34 -19.57
C TYR A 332 0.26 -57.10 -20.68
N ASP A 333 -1.07 -56.95 -20.71
CA ASP A 333 -1.99 -57.45 -21.77
C ASP A 333 -2.78 -56.26 -22.37
N PRO A 334 -2.69 -55.97 -23.69
CA PRO A 334 -3.35 -54.84 -24.30
C PRO A 334 -4.67 -55.23 -24.99
N ARG A 335 -5.82 -55.01 -24.33
CA ARG A 335 -7.17 -54.89 -24.95
C ARG A 335 -8.30 -54.60 -23.92
N SER A 336 -8.92 -53.41 -23.97
CA SER A 336 -10.36 -53.14 -23.66
C SER A 336 -10.68 -51.63 -23.75
N HIS A 337 -11.30 -51.16 -24.86
CA HIS A 337 -12.73 -50.76 -25.02
C HIS A 337 -13.14 -49.46 -24.30
N ILE A 338 -13.36 -48.31 -24.97
CA ILE A 338 -14.50 -47.88 -25.84
C ILE A 338 -15.87 -47.90 -25.13
N ALA A 339 -16.44 -46.71 -24.88
CA ALA A 339 -17.86 -46.39 -25.13
C ALA A 339 -18.12 -44.87 -25.11
N GLN A 340 -18.74 -44.37 -26.19
CA GLN A 340 -19.26 -43.02 -26.44
C GLN A 340 -20.78 -42.95 -26.19
N LEU A 341 -21.30 -41.76 -25.88
CA LEU A 341 -22.66 -41.24 -26.15
C LEU A 341 -22.49 -39.70 -26.34
N LYS A 342 -22.62 -39.01 -27.50
CA LYS A 342 -23.77 -38.69 -28.42
C LYS A 342 -24.96 -38.05 -27.65
N LEU A 343 -25.60 -36.91 -27.98
CA LEU A 343 -25.84 -36.01 -29.14
C LEU A 343 -26.00 -34.55 -28.55
N ASP A 344 -25.95 -33.40 -29.25
CA ASP A 344 -26.77 -33.05 -30.42
C ASP A 344 -26.29 -31.80 -31.19
N LYS A 345 -26.70 -31.71 -32.46
CA LYS A 345 -26.36 -30.67 -33.46
C LYS A 345 -27.53 -29.71 -33.70
N ALA A 346 -27.24 -28.44 -34.00
CA ALA A 346 -27.98 -27.58 -34.95
C ALA A 346 -27.06 -26.44 -35.43
N GLN A 347 -26.47 -26.52 -36.64
CA GLN A 347 -26.85 -25.83 -37.88
C GLN A 347 -26.74 -24.29 -37.86
N VAL A 348 -25.79 -23.74 -38.64
CA VAL A 348 -26.02 -22.69 -39.67
C VAL A 348 -24.96 -22.83 -40.78
N SER A 349 -25.42 -22.66 -42.02
CA SER A 349 -24.81 -22.86 -43.33
C SER A 349 -23.77 -21.82 -43.78
N VAL A 350 -22.86 -22.26 -44.65
CA VAL A 350 -21.91 -21.43 -45.43
C VAL A 350 -22.47 -21.22 -46.85
N SER A 351 -22.35 -20.00 -47.38
CA SER A 351 -22.40 -19.73 -48.84
C SER A 351 -21.23 -18.83 -49.26
N SER A 352 -20.77 -19.07 -50.48
CA SER A 352 -19.48 -18.72 -51.10
C SER A 352 -19.30 -17.27 -51.59
N SER A 353 -18.00 -16.92 -51.76
CA SER A 353 -17.26 -15.71 -52.19
C SER A 353 -17.55 -15.18 -53.62
N PRO A 354 -16.84 -14.16 -54.22
CA PRO A 354 -15.65 -13.38 -53.78
C PRO A 354 -15.62 -11.85 -54.07
N SER A 355 -14.77 -11.07 -53.36
CA SER A 355 -13.89 -10.03 -53.95
C SER A 355 -13.03 -9.31 -52.89
N ALA A 356 -11.89 -8.81 -53.37
CA ALA A 356 -10.68 -8.40 -52.67
C ALA A 356 -10.73 -7.11 -51.82
N GLU A 357 -9.81 -7.11 -50.85
CA GLU A 357 -8.98 -5.99 -50.35
C GLU A 357 -9.63 -4.77 -49.67
N ALA A 358 -8.95 -4.34 -48.59
CA ALA A 358 -9.15 -3.14 -47.77
C ALA A 358 -10.28 -3.18 -46.72
N ALA A 359 -10.06 -3.95 -45.65
CA ALA A 359 -10.59 -3.61 -44.32
C ALA A 359 -9.63 -4.14 -43.25
N GLY A 360 -9.21 -3.28 -42.32
CA GLY A 360 -8.41 -3.67 -41.14
C GLY A 360 -9.12 -4.72 -40.28
N PRO A 361 -8.45 -5.28 -39.26
CA PRO A 361 -9.02 -6.35 -38.45
C PRO A 361 -10.32 -5.86 -37.80
N VAL A 362 -11.45 -6.40 -38.25
CA VAL A 362 -12.76 -6.19 -37.65
C VAL A 362 -12.74 -6.92 -36.30
N THR A 363 -12.50 -6.16 -35.24
CA THR A 363 -12.66 -6.59 -33.86
C THR A 363 -14.15 -6.82 -33.59
N TYR A 364 -14.58 -8.08 -33.55
CA TYR A 364 -15.86 -8.43 -32.94
C TYR A 364 -15.77 -8.13 -31.43
N GLU A 365 -16.24 -6.96 -30.99
CA GLU A 365 -16.42 -6.66 -29.57
C GLU A 365 -17.52 -7.58 -29.02
N LEU A 366 -17.12 -8.64 -28.32
CA LEU A 366 -18.02 -9.61 -27.66
C LEU A 366 -18.72 -9.04 -26.40
N LYS A 367 -18.89 -7.71 -26.32
CA LYS A 367 -19.48 -7.02 -25.17
C LYS A 367 -20.89 -7.46 -24.84
N ASN A 368 -21.65 -7.99 -25.80
CA ASN A 368 -23.06 -8.33 -25.59
C ASN A 368 -23.28 -9.79 -25.18
N GLU A 369 -22.65 -10.77 -25.83
CA GLU A 369 -22.88 -12.19 -25.53
C GLU A 369 -22.19 -12.65 -24.23
N PHE A 370 -20.97 -12.17 -23.95
CA PHE A 370 -20.23 -12.54 -22.74
C PHE A 370 -20.91 -11.96 -21.47
N LYS A 371 -21.49 -10.75 -21.59
CA LYS A 371 -22.30 -10.15 -20.51
C LYS A 371 -23.56 -10.97 -20.25
N GLU A 372 -24.27 -11.40 -21.29
CA GLU A 372 -25.50 -12.20 -21.16
C GLU A 372 -25.27 -13.52 -20.41
N VAL A 373 -24.14 -14.21 -20.67
CA VAL A 373 -23.74 -15.42 -19.93
C VAL A 373 -23.49 -15.12 -18.45
N ILE A 374 -22.81 -14.00 -18.14
CA ILE A 374 -22.53 -13.57 -16.76
C ILE A 374 -23.82 -13.19 -16.01
N TYR A 375 -24.79 -12.58 -16.69
CA TYR A 375 -26.04 -12.10 -16.09
C TYR A 375 -27.08 -13.19 -15.86
N LYS A 376 -27.12 -14.25 -16.69
CA LYS A 376 -28.17 -15.28 -16.63
C LYS A 376 -27.87 -16.45 -15.71
N ALA A 377 -26.61 -16.73 -15.41
CA ALA A 377 -26.24 -17.90 -14.62
C ALA A 377 -26.07 -17.56 -13.13
N VAL A 378 -26.47 -18.45 -12.22
CA VAL A 378 -26.44 -18.26 -10.76
C VAL A 378 -25.69 -19.41 -10.09
N GLY A 379 -24.88 -19.13 -9.07
CA GLY A 379 -24.21 -20.16 -8.27
C GLY A 379 -23.16 -20.97 -9.04
N ARG A 380 -23.16 -22.30 -8.88
CA ARG A 380 -22.18 -23.21 -9.52
C ARG A 380 -22.28 -23.19 -11.04
N ASP A 381 -23.50 -23.12 -11.56
CA ASP A 381 -23.78 -23.03 -13.00
C ASP A 381 -23.19 -21.76 -13.62
N ARG A 382 -23.12 -20.66 -12.84
CA ARG A 382 -22.45 -19.42 -13.26
C ARG A 382 -20.95 -19.63 -13.47
N ASN A 383 -20.30 -20.33 -12.56
CA ASN A 383 -18.86 -20.57 -12.65
C ASN A 383 -18.55 -21.45 -13.87
N ASP A 384 -19.26 -22.57 -14.03
CA ASP A 384 -19.07 -23.48 -15.16
C ASP A 384 -19.38 -22.81 -16.51
N ALA A 385 -20.43 -21.98 -16.57
CA ALA A 385 -20.77 -21.22 -17.77
C ALA A 385 -19.69 -20.19 -18.13
N ILE A 386 -19.20 -19.40 -17.17
CA ILE A 386 -18.14 -18.41 -17.43
C ILE A 386 -16.84 -19.12 -17.80
N ARG A 387 -16.47 -20.19 -17.08
CA ARG A 387 -15.29 -21.01 -17.35
C ARG A 387 -15.32 -21.58 -18.77
N GLY A 388 -16.46 -22.14 -19.18
CA GLY A 388 -16.68 -22.64 -20.54
C GLY A 388 -16.62 -21.52 -21.59
N ALA A 389 -17.21 -20.36 -21.31
CA ALA A 389 -17.20 -19.21 -22.20
C ALA A 389 -15.78 -18.64 -22.40
N VAL A 390 -14.99 -18.48 -21.34
CA VAL A 390 -13.58 -18.07 -21.41
C VAL A 390 -12.79 -19.05 -22.27
N GLN A 391 -12.89 -20.35 -21.96
CA GLN A 391 -12.13 -21.38 -22.69
C GLN A 391 -12.55 -21.46 -24.17
N GLY A 392 -13.84 -21.28 -24.47
CA GLY A 392 -14.38 -21.22 -25.82
C GLY A 392 -13.89 -19.99 -26.59
N ALA A 393 -13.89 -18.82 -25.95
CA ALA A 393 -13.39 -17.58 -26.52
C ALA A 393 -11.89 -17.69 -26.89
N VAL A 394 -11.06 -18.25 -26.00
CA VAL A 394 -9.63 -18.48 -26.30
C VAL A 394 -9.46 -19.44 -27.48
N LYS A 395 -10.19 -20.57 -27.50
CA LYS A 395 -10.15 -21.51 -28.64
C LYS A 395 -10.56 -20.88 -29.96
N ALA A 396 -11.53 -19.95 -29.91
CA ALA A 396 -12.01 -19.20 -31.06
C ALA A 396 -11.14 -17.96 -31.40
N LYS A 397 -10.04 -17.71 -30.65
CA LYS A 397 -9.18 -16.52 -30.77
C LYS A 397 -9.94 -15.19 -30.65
N VAL A 398 -10.98 -15.19 -29.83
CA VAL A 398 -11.73 -13.98 -29.48
C VAL A 398 -10.96 -13.22 -28.41
N SER A 399 -10.84 -11.90 -28.58
CA SER A 399 -10.25 -11.02 -27.55
C SER A 399 -11.15 -10.96 -26.30
N LEU A 400 -10.52 -11.14 -25.13
CA LEU A 400 -11.12 -11.02 -23.80
C LEU A 400 -10.73 -9.67 -23.15
N ARG A 401 -10.48 -8.65 -23.98
CA ARG A 401 -10.09 -7.32 -23.52
C ARG A 401 -11.21 -6.68 -22.69
N GLY A 402 -10.86 -6.14 -21.52
CA GLY A 402 -11.80 -5.43 -20.66
C GLY A 402 -12.85 -6.31 -19.97
N VAL A 403 -12.73 -7.64 -20.01
CA VAL A 403 -13.69 -8.53 -19.35
C VAL A 403 -13.64 -8.35 -17.83
N HIS A 404 -14.79 -8.51 -17.18
CA HIS A 404 -14.88 -8.47 -15.71
C HIS A 404 -15.18 -9.87 -15.19
N LEU A 405 -14.21 -10.44 -14.50
CA LEU A 405 -14.28 -11.75 -13.87
C LEU A 405 -14.26 -11.57 -12.36
N ASP A 406 -15.29 -12.07 -11.70
CA ASP A 406 -15.48 -11.93 -10.25
C ASP A 406 -15.89 -13.28 -9.66
N ASN A 407 -15.06 -13.80 -8.77
CA ASN A 407 -15.26 -15.07 -8.06
C ASN A 407 -15.46 -16.26 -9.03
N VAL A 408 -14.56 -16.38 -10.02
CA VAL A 408 -14.59 -17.41 -11.07
C VAL A 408 -13.41 -18.36 -10.89
N ASP A 409 -13.62 -19.65 -11.15
CA ASP A 409 -12.57 -20.65 -11.16
C ASP A 409 -12.12 -20.94 -12.59
N LEU A 410 -10.94 -20.45 -12.94
CA LEU A 410 -10.24 -20.68 -14.20
C LEU A 410 -9.02 -21.60 -14.03
N SER A 411 -8.86 -22.24 -12.86
CA SER A 411 -7.73 -23.12 -12.57
C SER A 411 -7.59 -24.24 -13.60
N ASN A 412 -6.38 -24.71 -13.88
CA ASN A 412 -6.09 -25.82 -14.80
C ASN A 412 -6.58 -25.64 -16.25
N LEU A 413 -6.97 -24.42 -16.66
CA LEU A 413 -7.34 -24.15 -18.05
C LEU A 413 -6.12 -23.92 -18.94
N ASN A 414 -6.31 -24.09 -20.25
CA ASN A 414 -5.37 -23.60 -21.24
C ASN A 414 -5.89 -22.30 -21.85
N LEU A 415 -5.30 -21.19 -21.41
CA LEU A 415 -5.62 -19.83 -21.81
C LEU A 415 -4.45 -19.17 -22.57
N GLU A 416 -3.52 -19.97 -23.10
CA GLU A 416 -2.35 -19.50 -23.83
C GLU A 416 -2.73 -18.56 -24.99
N GLY A 417 -1.99 -17.46 -25.12
CA GLY A 417 -2.18 -16.46 -26.17
C GLY A 417 -3.47 -15.63 -26.06
N ALA A 418 -4.21 -15.74 -24.96
CA ALA A 418 -5.39 -14.92 -24.71
C ALA A 418 -5.02 -13.42 -24.61
N ASP A 419 -5.97 -12.55 -24.98
CA ASP A 419 -5.86 -11.10 -24.80
C ASP A 419 -6.80 -10.65 -23.68
N PHE A 420 -6.24 -10.44 -22.49
CA PHE A 420 -6.93 -9.96 -21.28
C PHE A 420 -6.60 -8.50 -20.95
N ALA A 421 -6.12 -7.72 -21.92
CA ALA A 421 -5.76 -6.34 -21.64
C ALA A 421 -6.95 -5.54 -21.07
N GLY A 422 -6.70 -4.71 -20.05
CA GLY A 422 -7.73 -3.94 -19.35
C GLY A 422 -8.77 -4.77 -18.59
N ALA A 423 -8.64 -6.09 -18.55
CA ALA A 423 -9.59 -6.94 -17.83
C ALA A 423 -9.47 -6.77 -16.31
N ARG A 424 -10.56 -7.07 -15.61
CA ARG A 424 -10.64 -7.03 -14.14
C ARG A 424 -10.85 -8.43 -13.61
N PHE A 425 -9.91 -8.90 -12.81
CA PHE A 425 -9.94 -10.16 -12.09
C PHE A 425 -10.11 -9.85 -10.60
N LEU A 426 -11.24 -10.23 -10.02
CA LEU A 426 -11.51 -10.12 -8.59
C LEU A 426 -11.77 -11.52 -8.04
N SER A 427 -10.94 -11.96 -7.10
CA SER A 427 -11.08 -13.29 -6.46
C SER A 427 -11.13 -14.44 -7.47
N VAL A 428 -10.39 -14.35 -8.58
CA VAL A 428 -10.33 -15.38 -9.62
C VAL A 428 -9.28 -16.42 -9.24
N ASP A 429 -9.62 -17.70 -9.40
CA ASP A 429 -8.67 -18.81 -9.29
C ASP A 429 -8.06 -19.09 -10.67
N LEU A 430 -6.75 -18.99 -10.78
CA LEU A 430 -5.89 -19.23 -11.94
C LEU A 430 -4.85 -20.31 -11.62
N THR A 431 -4.97 -21.04 -10.50
CA THR A 431 -4.00 -22.05 -10.09
C THR A 431 -3.75 -23.06 -11.20
N SER A 432 -2.47 -23.36 -11.48
CA SER A 432 -2.05 -24.34 -12.49
C SER A 432 -2.60 -24.08 -13.91
N THR A 433 -2.94 -22.83 -14.23
CA THR A 433 -3.44 -22.45 -15.57
C THR A 433 -2.28 -22.18 -16.52
N ASN A 434 -2.37 -22.66 -17.76
CA ASN A 434 -1.45 -22.26 -18.83
C ASN A 434 -1.88 -20.88 -19.36
N LEU A 435 -1.07 -19.87 -19.09
CA LEU A 435 -1.25 -18.46 -19.45
C LEU A 435 -0.06 -17.95 -20.28
N LYS A 436 0.70 -18.82 -20.95
CA LYS A 436 1.83 -18.40 -21.78
C LYS A 436 1.41 -17.40 -22.84
N ASN A 437 2.27 -16.42 -23.12
CA ASN A 437 2.06 -15.43 -24.18
C ASN A 437 0.75 -14.61 -24.03
N VAL A 438 0.18 -14.54 -22.83
CA VAL A 438 -1.07 -13.81 -22.59
C VAL A 438 -0.77 -12.32 -22.43
N ASN A 439 -1.61 -11.50 -23.06
CA ASN A 439 -1.56 -10.06 -22.90
C ASN A 439 -2.42 -9.63 -21.71
N PHE A 440 -1.80 -9.14 -20.65
CA PHE A 440 -2.47 -8.62 -19.46
C PHE A 440 -2.41 -7.09 -19.37
N MET A 441 -1.86 -6.36 -20.35
CA MET A 441 -1.64 -4.91 -20.24
C MET A 441 -2.84 -4.15 -19.65
N ASN A 442 -2.62 -3.29 -18.66
CA ASN A 442 -3.66 -2.54 -17.94
C ASN A 442 -4.69 -3.39 -17.16
N ALA A 443 -4.47 -4.69 -17.00
CA ALA A 443 -5.38 -5.53 -16.21
C ALA A 443 -5.24 -5.25 -14.71
N ARG A 444 -6.33 -5.49 -13.98
CA ARG A 444 -6.36 -5.41 -12.52
C ARG A 444 -6.63 -6.78 -11.94
N LEU A 445 -5.68 -7.31 -11.20
CA LEU A 445 -5.77 -8.57 -10.49
C LEU A 445 -5.84 -8.26 -8.99
N SER A 446 -6.95 -8.65 -8.36
CA SER A 446 -7.20 -8.41 -6.94
C SER A 446 -7.66 -9.69 -6.27
N ARG A 447 -6.98 -10.10 -5.19
CA ARG A 447 -7.29 -11.31 -4.42
C ARG A 447 -7.31 -12.61 -5.24
N CYS A 448 -6.57 -12.64 -6.34
CA CYS A 448 -6.52 -13.79 -7.23
C CYS A 448 -5.54 -14.84 -6.70
N ARG A 449 -5.84 -16.12 -6.93
CA ARG A 449 -4.90 -17.23 -6.68
C ARG A 449 -4.35 -17.68 -8.02
N ALA A 450 -3.05 -17.68 -8.20
CA ALA A 450 -2.36 -18.04 -9.44
C ALA A 450 -1.12 -18.89 -9.15
N SER A 451 -1.14 -19.62 -8.05
CA SER A 451 -0.03 -20.49 -7.66
C SER A 451 0.19 -21.59 -8.72
N ASN A 452 1.45 -21.87 -9.06
CA ASN A 452 1.86 -22.80 -10.13
C ASN A 452 1.30 -22.48 -11.53
N ALA A 453 0.75 -21.28 -11.75
CA ALA A 453 0.33 -20.87 -13.09
C ALA A 453 1.54 -20.54 -13.97
N ASP A 454 1.38 -20.74 -15.28
CA ASP A 454 2.44 -20.55 -16.25
C ASP A 454 2.19 -19.29 -17.08
N PHE A 455 2.87 -18.21 -16.74
CA PHE A 455 2.75 -16.89 -17.36
C PHE A 455 3.93 -16.57 -18.30
N GLU A 456 4.71 -17.56 -18.73
CA GLU A 456 5.89 -17.32 -19.57
C GLU A 456 5.59 -16.34 -20.73
N ASN A 457 6.46 -15.35 -20.93
CA ASN A 457 6.35 -14.35 -21.99
C ASN A 457 5.09 -13.46 -21.94
N CYS A 458 4.44 -13.31 -20.78
CA CYS A 458 3.30 -12.39 -20.62
C CYS A 458 3.71 -10.92 -20.59
N ASP A 459 2.77 -10.05 -21.01
CA ASP A 459 2.88 -8.60 -20.85
C ASP A 459 1.96 -8.10 -19.74
N PHE A 460 2.55 -7.66 -18.63
CA PHE A 460 1.87 -7.11 -17.46
C PHE A 460 2.11 -5.61 -17.29
N SER A 461 2.42 -4.90 -18.38
CA SER A 461 2.58 -3.44 -18.32
C SER A 461 1.30 -2.78 -17.80
N ASP A 462 1.46 -1.80 -16.91
CA ASP A 462 0.38 -1.07 -16.24
C ASP A 462 -0.58 -1.96 -15.41
N CYS A 463 -0.13 -3.15 -15.00
CA CYS A 463 -0.95 -4.06 -14.20
C CYS A 463 -0.89 -3.75 -12.70
N ASN A 464 -2.01 -4.04 -12.02
CA ASN A 464 -2.07 -4.04 -10.56
C ASN A 464 -2.27 -5.47 -10.04
N PHE A 465 -1.37 -5.91 -9.17
CA PHE A 465 -1.41 -7.14 -8.41
C PHE A 465 -1.64 -6.81 -6.93
N GLN A 466 -2.92 -6.74 -6.54
CA GLN A 466 -3.30 -6.48 -5.14
C GLN A 466 -3.70 -7.78 -4.45
N GLN A 467 -2.95 -8.21 -3.44
CA GLN A 467 -3.21 -9.46 -2.70
C GLN A 467 -3.27 -10.68 -3.64
N VAL A 468 -2.40 -10.73 -4.65
CA VAL A 468 -2.36 -11.83 -5.62
C VAL A 468 -1.34 -12.87 -5.16
N ALA A 469 -1.76 -14.13 -5.15
CA ALA A 469 -0.94 -15.27 -4.78
C ALA A 469 -0.31 -15.88 -6.05
N LEU A 470 0.99 -15.67 -6.25
CA LEU A 470 1.81 -16.10 -7.39
C LEU A 470 2.84 -17.16 -6.96
N GLU A 471 2.55 -17.94 -5.91
CA GLU A 471 3.54 -18.89 -5.38
C GLU A 471 3.91 -19.94 -6.42
N LYS A 472 5.21 -20.12 -6.64
CA LYS A 472 5.75 -21.08 -7.61
C LYS A 472 5.22 -20.89 -9.05
N SER A 473 4.68 -19.72 -9.39
CA SER A 473 4.28 -19.43 -10.76
C SER A 473 5.51 -19.21 -11.65
N HIS A 474 5.40 -19.60 -12.92
CA HIS A 474 6.43 -19.35 -13.92
C HIS A 474 6.16 -18.00 -14.59
N LEU A 475 7.02 -17.01 -14.34
CA LEU A 475 6.94 -15.62 -14.80
C LEU A 475 8.15 -15.27 -15.69
N ALA A 476 8.83 -16.27 -16.24
CA ALA A 476 10.05 -16.05 -17.01
C ALA A 476 9.77 -15.19 -18.24
N ASN A 477 10.72 -14.31 -18.55
CA ASN A 477 10.67 -13.37 -19.69
C ASN A 477 9.44 -12.44 -19.73
N CYS A 478 8.70 -12.31 -18.64
CA CYS A 478 7.56 -11.40 -18.54
C CYS A 478 8.00 -9.94 -18.55
N LYS A 479 7.09 -9.06 -19.00
CA LYS A 479 7.27 -7.60 -18.93
C LYS A 479 6.41 -7.00 -17.84
N PHE A 480 7.02 -6.20 -16.97
CA PHE A 480 6.39 -5.50 -15.87
C PHE A 480 6.79 -4.02 -15.89
N GLN A 481 6.25 -3.28 -16.86
CA GLN A 481 6.40 -1.83 -16.90
C GLN A 481 5.32 -1.16 -16.06
N GLU A 482 5.70 -0.28 -15.13
CA GLU A 482 4.80 0.46 -14.25
C GLU A 482 3.85 -0.43 -13.40
N SER A 483 4.17 -1.72 -13.29
CA SER A 483 3.35 -2.70 -12.58
C SER A 483 3.44 -2.54 -11.06
N GLN A 484 2.29 -2.65 -10.39
CA GLN A 484 2.18 -2.49 -8.94
C GLN A 484 1.92 -3.84 -8.27
N PHE A 485 2.83 -4.28 -7.40
CA PHE A 485 2.71 -5.48 -6.57
C PHE A 485 2.47 -5.07 -5.13
N PHE A 486 1.21 -5.10 -4.70
CA PHE A 486 0.79 -4.69 -3.36
C PHE A 486 0.27 -5.88 -2.58
N ASP A 487 0.98 -6.23 -1.50
CA ASP A 487 0.68 -7.41 -0.70
C ASP A 487 0.66 -8.70 -1.54
N ALA A 488 1.45 -8.75 -2.63
CA ALA A 488 1.54 -9.92 -3.51
C ALA A 488 2.46 -10.98 -2.91
N ILE A 489 2.20 -12.25 -3.21
CA ILE A 489 2.99 -13.39 -2.70
C ILE A 489 3.64 -14.10 -3.88
N LEU A 490 4.93 -13.87 -4.10
CA LEU A 490 5.72 -14.46 -5.19
C LEU A 490 6.69 -15.54 -4.68
N ASN A 491 6.37 -16.17 -3.55
CA ASN A 491 7.26 -17.12 -2.91
C ASN A 491 7.55 -18.31 -3.85
N GLY A 492 8.83 -18.54 -4.15
CA GLY A 492 9.29 -19.58 -5.08
C GLY A 492 8.92 -19.34 -6.55
N ALA A 493 8.42 -18.16 -6.91
CA ALA A 493 8.12 -17.84 -8.31
C ALA A 493 9.40 -17.71 -9.14
N ASP A 494 9.30 -18.04 -10.42
CA ASP A 494 10.41 -17.95 -11.37
C ASP A 494 10.24 -16.73 -12.27
N CYS A 495 10.98 -15.66 -11.97
CA CYS A 495 11.04 -14.42 -12.74
C CYS A 495 12.33 -14.33 -13.59
N THR A 496 12.93 -15.47 -13.95
CA THR A 496 14.19 -15.49 -14.71
C THR A 496 14.04 -14.75 -16.04
N GLY A 497 14.98 -13.86 -16.35
CA GLY A 497 14.97 -13.05 -17.58
C GLY A 497 13.82 -12.02 -17.68
N ALA A 498 12.99 -11.88 -16.65
CA ALA A 498 11.89 -10.92 -16.66
C ALA A 498 12.40 -9.46 -16.63
N LYS A 499 11.56 -8.55 -17.14
CA LYS A 499 11.87 -7.11 -17.21
C LYS A 499 10.94 -6.33 -16.30
N PHE A 500 11.50 -5.71 -15.27
CA PHE A 500 10.82 -4.85 -14.34
C PHE A 500 11.27 -3.41 -14.57
N VAL A 501 10.36 -2.54 -15.00
CA VAL A 501 10.66 -1.11 -15.23
C VAL A 501 9.64 -0.31 -14.43
N GLN A 502 10.09 0.48 -13.47
CA GLN A 502 9.20 1.21 -12.55
C GLN A 502 8.22 0.30 -11.80
N ALA A 503 8.63 -0.94 -11.52
CA ALA A 503 7.83 -1.89 -10.77
C ALA A 503 7.90 -1.58 -9.26
N ASN A 504 6.78 -1.78 -8.56
CA ASN A 504 6.65 -1.46 -7.15
C ASN A 504 6.27 -2.70 -6.35
N PHE A 505 7.22 -3.27 -5.62
CA PHE A 505 7.01 -4.40 -4.71
C PHE A 505 6.82 -3.88 -3.30
N ARG A 506 5.58 -3.54 -2.95
CA ARG A 506 5.23 -3.06 -1.61
C ARG A 506 4.57 -4.17 -0.79
N ASN A 507 5.08 -4.41 0.41
CA ASN A 507 4.60 -5.45 1.32
C ASN A 507 4.52 -6.84 0.66
N SER A 508 5.31 -7.07 -0.38
CA SER A 508 5.22 -8.28 -1.18
C SER A 508 6.21 -9.32 -0.69
N GLN A 509 5.80 -10.58 -0.65
CA GLN A 509 6.65 -11.68 -0.20
C GLN A 509 7.38 -12.27 -1.40
N LEU A 510 8.71 -12.28 -1.34
CA LEU A 510 9.59 -12.66 -2.45
C LEU A 510 10.56 -13.76 -2.00
N LEU A 511 10.07 -14.68 -1.14
CA LEU A 511 10.93 -15.69 -0.55
C LEU A 511 11.30 -16.75 -1.58
N ASN A 512 12.60 -17.00 -1.75
CA ASN A 512 13.13 -17.96 -2.74
C ASN A 512 12.68 -17.66 -4.20
N THR A 513 12.36 -16.41 -4.52
CA THR A 513 11.98 -16.00 -5.87
C THR A 513 13.23 -15.93 -6.75
N ALA A 514 13.19 -16.52 -7.95
CA ALA A 514 14.29 -16.47 -8.91
C ALA A 514 14.16 -15.22 -9.78
N PHE A 515 15.12 -14.32 -9.68
CA PHE A 515 15.31 -13.12 -10.51
C PHE A 515 16.60 -13.21 -11.33
N ALA A 516 17.11 -14.42 -11.56
CA ALA A 516 18.33 -14.63 -12.31
C ALA A 516 18.18 -14.03 -13.72
N ASP A 517 19.23 -13.37 -14.20
CA ASP A 517 19.26 -12.75 -15.54
C ASP A 517 18.17 -11.68 -15.79
N ALA A 518 17.44 -11.24 -14.76
CA ALA A 518 16.39 -10.22 -14.88
C ALA A 518 16.96 -8.81 -15.11
N SER A 519 16.18 -7.94 -15.77
CA SER A 519 16.43 -6.48 -15.80
C SER A 519 15.48 -5.78 -14.84
N ILE A 520 16.02 -5.03 -13.89
CA ILE A 520 15.25 -4.32 -12.86
C ILE A 520 15.65 -2.84 -12.86
N GLU A 521 14.77 -1.99 -13.37
CA GLU A 521 15.05 -0.57 -13.59
C GLU A 521 14.03 0.28 -12.84
N GLN A 522 14.50 1.31 -12.13
CA GLN A 522 13.69 2.30 -11.43
C GLN A 522 12.63 1.68 -10.50
N SER A 523 12.90 0.48 -9.99
CA SER A 523 11.94 -0.33 -9.24
C SER A 523 12.24 -0.30 -7.75
N ASN A 524 11.23 -0.56 -6.91
CA ASN A 524 11.40 -0.51 -5.46
C ASN A 524 10.85 -1.76 -4.76
N PHE A 525 11.51 -2.13 -3.66
CA PHE A 525 11.19 -3.24 -2.77
C PHE A 525 10.99 -2.68 -1.36
N THR A 526 9.75 -2.28 -1.06
CA THR A 526 9.39 -1.62 0.20
C THR A 526 8.68 -2.58 1.14
N ASN A 527 9.27 -2.86 2.31
CA ASN A 527 8.75 -3.80 3.29
C ASN A 527 8.47 -5.19 2.67
N SER A 528 9.37 -5.62 1.77
CA SER A 528 9.18 -6.81 0.94
C SER A 528 10.30 -7.79 1.24
N PRO A 529 10.06 -8.84 2.05
CA PRO A 529 11.10 -9.79 2.40
C PRO A 529 11.51 -10.62 1.18
N CYS A 530 12.80 -10.57 0.85
CA CYS A 530 13.39 -11.26 -0.30
C CYS A 530 14.23 -12.48 0.12
N GLY A 531 13.94 -13.09 1.27
CA GLY A 531 14.80 -14.12 1.83
C GLY A 531 14.98 -15.31 0.88
N GLY A 532 16.21 -15.69 0.54
CA GLY A 532 16.50 -16.77 -0.41
C GLY A 532 16.38 -16.39 -1.88
N ALA A 533 16.05 -15.14 -2.20
CA ALA A 533 15.89 -14.70 -3.59
C ALA A 533 17.23 -14.73 -4.35
N ASP A 534 17.17 -15.09 -5.62
CA ASP A 534 18.34 -15.21 -6.49
C ASP A 534 18.30 -14.14 -7.59
N PHE A 535 19.11 -13.10 -7.46
CA PHE A 535 19.33 -12.02 -8.44
C PHE A 535 20.63 -12.18 -9.22
N SER A 536 21.19 -13.40 -9.31
CA SER A 536 22.45 -13.63 -10.01
C SER A 536 22.39 -13.17 -11.46
N ARG A 537 23.48 -12.57 -11.95
CA ARG A 537 23.62 -12.07 -13.34
C ARG A 537 22.54 -11.06 -13.76
N SER A 538 21.76 -10.54 -12.82
CA SER A 538 20.76 -9.51 -13.12
C SER A 538 21.41 -8.16 -13.42
N THR A 539 20.66 -7.29 -14.10
CA THR A 539 21.00 -5.87 -14.27
C THR A 539 20.04 -5.03 -13.46
N MET A 540 20.57 -4.17 -12.58
CA MET A 540 19.80 -3.28 -11.74
C MET A 540 20.19 -1.83 -11.97
N TYR A 541 19.21 -0.97 -12.22
CA TYR A 541 19.40 0.47 -12.38
C TYR A 541 18.41 1.25 -11.52
N ARG A 542 18.89 2.11 -10.61
CA ARG A 542 18.02 2.90 -9.70
C ARG A 542 17.03 2.03 -8.92
N VAL A 543 17.53 0.95 -8.32
CA VAL A 543 16.73 0.03 -7.51
C VAL A 543 16.85 0.39 -6.03
N SER A 544 15.72 0.40 -5.32
CA SER A 544 15.71 0.71 -3.89
C SER A 544 15.07 -0.41 -3.07
N TYR A 545 15.73 -0.79 -2.00
CA TYR A 545 15.20 -1.66 -0.96
C TYR A 545 15.00 -0.81 0.29
N PHE A 546 13.77 -0.77 0.82
CA PHE A 546 13.44 0.00 2.02
C PHE A 546 12.71 -0.86 3.04
N LYS A 547 13.24 -0.94 4.27
CA LYS A 547 12.66 -1.78 5.35
C LYS A 547 12.46 -3.25 4.97
N SER A 548 13.29 -3.75 4.06
CA SER A 548 13.18 -5.10 3.52
C SER A 548 14.19 -6.03 4.19
N LYS A 549 13.78 -7.29 4.41
CA LYS A 549 14.66 -8.34 4.92
C LYS A 549 15.36 -9.05 3.76
N ILE A 550 16.68 -9.06 3.80
CA ILE A 550 17.53 -9.51 2.69
C ILE A 550 18.44 -10.62 3.21
N SER A 551 17.83 -11.75 3.57
CA SER A 551 18.57 -12.88 4.16
C SER A 551 18.78 -14.00 3.14
N ASN A 552 20.00 -14.53 3.02
CA ASN A 552 20.35 -15.59 2.04
C ASN A 552 20.07 -15.15 0.59
N VAL A 553 20.34 -13.89 0.25
CA VAL A 553 20.06 -13.34 -1.08
C VAL A 553 21.33 -13.35 -1.91
N ARG A 554 21.20 -13.75 -3.18
CA ARG A 554 22.33 -13.80 -4.11
C ARG A 554 22.24 -12.69 -5.15
N PHE A 555 23.26 -11.86 -5.24
CA PHE A 555 23.52 -10.84 -6.27
C PHE A 555 24.79 -11.17 -7.06
N ALA A 556 25.21 -12.43 -7.06
CA ALA A 556 26.45 -12.86 -7.69
C ALA A 556 26.51 -12.47 -9.17
N ASP A 557 27.65 -11.94 -9.63
CA ASP A 557 27.90 -11.53 -11.02
C ASP A 557 26.88 -10.52 -11.59
N SER A 558 26.15 -9.80 -10.74
CA SER A 558 25.15 -8.81 -11.15
C SER A 558 25.77 -7.43 -11.45
N LYS A 559 25.06 -6.64 -12.26
CA LYS A 559 25.40 -5.22 -12.53
C LYS A 559 24.50 -4.32 -11.71
N LEU A 560 25.07 -3.57 -10.77
CA LEU A 560 24.34 -2.77 -9.78
C LEU A 560 24.61 -1.28 -9.96
N ASN A 561 23.72 -0.56 -10.63
CA ASN A 561 23.86 0.88 -10.85
C ASN A 561 22.85 1.66 -10.01
N ASN A 562 23.33 2.44 -9.05
CA ASN A 562 22.51 3.24 -8.14
C ASN A 562 21.50 2.36 -7.38
N VAL A 563 22.02 1.30 -6.74
CA VAL A 563 21.22 0.39 -5.91
C VAL A 563 21.36 0.80 -4.45
N SER A 564 20.24 0.88 -3.74
CA SER A 564 20.20 1.39 -2.36
C SER A 564 19.47 0.45 -1.40
N TYR A 565 20.00 0.36 -0.19
CA TYR A 565 19.46 -0.43 0.92
C TYR A 565 19.26 0.48 2.14
N GLU A 566 18.03 0.89 2.40
CA GLU A 566 17.70 1.77 3.53
C GLU A 566 16.85 1.05 4.59
N SER A 567 17.28 1.13 5.85
CA SER A 567 16.62 0.43 6.98
C SER A 567 16.46 -1.07 6.75
N CYS A 568 17.40 -1.70 6.05
CA CYS A 568 17.36 -3.11 5.70
C CYS A 568 18.14 -3.97 6.69
N PHE A 569 17.71 -5.22 6.84
CA PHE A 569 18.43 -6.24 7.61
C PHE A 569 18.87 -7.36 6.67
N GLY A 570 20.18 -7.43 6.43
CA GLY A 570 20.84 -8.42 5.59
C GLY A 570 21.56 -9.48 6.40
N THR A 571 21.47 -10.74 5.98
CA THR A 571 22.27 -11.84 6.56
C THR A 571 22.62 -12.82 5.46
N ASN A 572 23.89 -13.23 5.32
CA ASN A 572 24.33 -14.12 4.24
C ASN A 572 23.96 -13.55 2.85
N VAL A 573 24.39 -12.32 2.57
CA VAL A 573 24.12 -11.67 1.27
C VAL A 573 25.33 -11.81 0.38
N ASP A 574 25.15 -12.46 -0.77
CA ASP A 574 26.22 -12.78 -1.70
C ASP A 574 26.28 -11.71 -2.80
N PHE A 575 27.28 -10.83 -2.73
CA PHE A 575 27.64 -9.84 -3.75
C PHE A 575 28.89 -10.26 -4.54
N ASN A 576 29.25 -11.54 -4.54
CA ASN A 576 30.47 -12.02 -5.18
C ASN A 576 30.49 -11.67 -6.68
N GLY A 577 31.62 -11.14 -7.18
CA GLY A 577 31.78 -10.85 -8.60
C GLY A 577 30.90 -9.72 -9.16
N CYS A 578 30.10 -9.04 -8.32
CA CYS A 578 29.22 -7.98 -8.82
C CYS A 578 30.01 -6.76 -9.30
N VAL A 579 29.44 -6.03 -10.25
CA VAL A 579 29.96 -4.74 -10.72
C VAL A 579 28.98 -3.66 -10.32
N ALA A 580 29.37 -2.80 -9.39
CA ALA A 580 28.53 -1.74 -8.84
C ALA A 580 29.07 -0.34 -9.18
N GLU A 581 28.28 0.45 -9.90
CA GLU A 581 28.60 1.87 -10.15
C GLU A 581 28.38 2.71 -8.89
N GLN A 582 27.27 2.44 -8.20
CA GLN A 582 26.95 3.04 -6.91
C GLN A 582 26.09 2.09 -6.11
N LEU A 583 26.59 1.70 -4.94
CA LEU A 583 25.91 0.86 -3.96
C LEU A 583 25.81 1.62 -2.64
N SER A 584 24.59 1.86 -2.17
CA SER A 584 24.34 2.67 -0.98
C SER A 584 23.64 1.88 0.12
N PHE A 585 24.09 2.07 1.35
CA PHE A 585 23.52 1.49 2.56
C PHE A 585 23.24 2.60 3.56
N LYS A 586 22.01 2.67 4.07
CA LYS A 586 21.61 3.72 5.01
C LYS A 586 20.80 3.15 6.17
N ASN A 587 21.25 3.37 7.41
CA ASN A 587 20.62 2.85 8.62
C ASN A 587 20.32 1.34 8.54
N SER A 588 21.21 0.58 7.89
CA SER A 588 21.01 -0.85 7.60
C SER A 588 22.01 -1.70 8.37
N SER A 589 21.69 -2.97 8.60
CA SER A 589 22.59 -3.93 9.25
C SER A 589 22.77 -5.15 8.36
N PHE A 590 24.02 -5.48 8.03
CA PHE A 590 24.38 -6.59 7.16
C PHE A 590 25.39 -7.49 7.88
N THR A 591 25.06 -8.77 8.05
CA THR A 591 25.94 -9.76 8.67
C THR A 591 26.33 -10.83 7.65
N ASN A 592 27.59 -11.23 7.64
CA ASN A 592 28.13 -12.25 6.73
C ASN A 592 27.84 -11.95 5.25
N SER A 593 28.11 -10.70 4.82
CA SER A 593 27.96 -10.33 3.40
C SER A 593 29.26 -10.57 2.64
N ASP A 594 29.15 -11.15 1.45
CA ASP A 594 30.30 -11.57 0.64
C ASP A 594 30.46 -10.65 -0.58
N PHE A 595 31.46 -9.78 -0.56
CA PHE A 595 31.81 -8.87 -1.65
C PHE A 595 33.05 -9.35 -2.43
N ARG A 596 33.45 -10.61 -2.31
CA ARG A 596 34.68 -11.09 -2.95
C ARG A 596 34.66 -10.90 -4.46
N ASN A 597 35.80 -10.55 -5.04
CA ASN A 597 35.99 -10.34 -6.49
C ASN A 597 35.06 -9.28 -7.12
N SER A 598 34.41 -8.43 -6.32
CA SER A 598 33.50 -7.40 -6.83
C SER A 598 34.25 -6.13 -7.27
N LYS A 599 33.66 -5.38 -8.18
CA LYS A 599 34.13 -4.03 -8.60
C LYS A 599 33.14 -2.98 -8.14
N LEU A 600 33.53 -2.17 -7.16
CA LEU A 600 32.67 -1.20 -6.49
C LEU A 600 33.20 0.23 -6.74
N ASN A 601 32.69 0.89 -7.78
CA ASN A 601 33.13 2.24 -8.15
C ASN A 601 32.73 3.30 -7.12
N SER A 602 31.61 3.10 -6.43
CA SER A 602 31.16 3.91 -5.30
C SER A 602 30.40 3.06 -4.29
N PHE A 603 30.99 2.91 -3.10
CA PHE A 603 30.37 2.27 -1.95
C PHE A 603 30.05 3.34 -0.89
N ILE A 604 28.78 3.54 -0.61
CA ILE A 604 28.31 4.59 0.30
C ILE A 604 27.61 3.92 1.47
N SER A 605 28.05 4.19 2.70
CA SER A 605 27.40 3.68 3.90
C SER A 605 27.21 4.78 4.93
N SER A 606 25.97 4.99 5.37
CA SER A 606 25.61 5.96 6.39
C SER A 606 24.80 5.31 7.51
N GLY A 607 25.26 5.40 8.76
CA GLY A 607 24.55 4.84 9.92
C GLY A 607 24.36 3.32 9.85
N SER A 608 25.16 2.61 9.07
CA SER A 608 24.97 1.18 8.79
C SER A 608 26.07 0.32 9.41
N ASN A 609 25.73 -0.92 9.76
CA ASN A 609 26.65 -1.89 10.34
C ASN A 609 26.92 -3.04 9.36
N PHE A 610 28.18 -3.43 9.26
CA PHE A 610 28.65 -4.60 8.54
C PHE A 610 29.40 -5.51 9.50
N GLU A 611 28.88 -6.69 9.75
CA GLU A 611 29.49 -7.66 10.65
C GLU A 611 29.93 -8.90 9.86
N GLN A 612 31.14 -9.42 10.12
CA GLN A 612 31.65 -10.65 9.50
C GLN A 612 31.61 -10.63 7.97
N SER A 613 31.66 -9.45 7.35
CA SER A 613 31.60 -9.34 5.90
C SER A 613 32.99 -9.53 5.28
N VAL A 614 33.06 -9.86 3.99
CA VAL A 614 34.32 -10.19 3.31
C VAL A 614 34.46 -9.41 2.02
N PHE A 615 35.56 -8.66 1.87
CA PHE A 615 35.91 -7.86 0.68
C PHE A 615 37.21 -8.38 0.01
N SER A 616 37.48 -9.69 0.10
CA SER A 616 38.72 -10.28 -0.45
C SER A 616 38.71 -10.28 -1.98
N GLY A 617 39.73 -9.70 -2.61
CA GLY A 617 39.81 -9.49 -4.06
C GLY A 617 38.85 -8.42 -4.62
N ALA A 618 38.18 -7.64 -3.77
CA ALA A 618 37.29 -6.57 -4.21
C ALA A 618 38.09 -5.31 -4.62
N GLU A 619 37.73 -4.69 -5.75
CA GLU A 619 38.23 -3.39 -6.19
C GLU A 619 37.25 -2.31 -5.74
N VAL A 620 37.60 -1.48 -4.75
CA VAL A 620 36.73 -0.37 -4.32
C VAL A 620 37.37 0.97 -4.66
N SER A 621 36.78 1.71 -5.61
CA SER A 621 37.35 2.97 -6.10
C SER A 621 37.05 4.18 -5.23
N ARG A 622 35.83 4.26 -4.67
CA ARG A 622 35.41 5.31 -3.73
C ARG A 622 34.57 4.71 -2.62
N MET A 623 35.00 4.91 -1.38
CA MET A 623 34.29 4.42 -0.20
C MET A 623 33.96 5.62 0.72
N SER A 624 32.67 5.95 0.82
CA SER A 624 32.13 7.07 1.62
C SER A 624 31.40 6.53 2.84
N LEU A 625 31.89 6.84 4.05
CA LEU A 625 31.44 6.19 5.28
C LEU A 625 31.10 7.23 6.35
N HIS A 626 29.83 7.32 6.75
CA HIS A 626 29.36 8.24 7.78
C HIS A 626 28.66 7.50 8.92
N LYS A 627 29.25 7.48 10.13
CA LYS A 627 28.69 6.74 11.29
C LYS A 627 28.43 5.27 10.98
N SER A 628 29.32 4.65 10.21
CA SER A 628 29.20 3.26 9.77
C SER A 628 30.21 2.39 10.50
N PHE A 629 29.79 1.18 10.86
CA PHE A 629 30.57 0.26 11.66
C PHE A 629 30.89 -1.00 10.86
N PHE A 630 32.13 -1.48 10.98
CA PHE A 630 32.60 -2.71 10.35
C PHE A 630 33.23 -3.58 11.43
N ASP A 631 32.49 -4.59 11.91
CA ASP A 631 32.96 -5.52 12.95
C ASP A 631 33.34 -6.86 12.32
N ARG A 632 34.50 -7.41 12.72
CA ARG A 632 35.04 -8.68 12.18
C ARG A 632 35.01 -8.79 10.65
N THR A 633 35.06 -7.67 9.94
CA THR A 633 34.98 -7.60 8.48
C THR A 633 36.38 -7.70 7.90
N LYS A 634 36.56 -8.60 6.93
CA LYS A 634 37.85 -8.84 6.27
C LYS A 634 37.99 -8.00 5.02
N PHE A 635 39.06 -7.23 4.94
CA PHE A 635 39.49 -6.53 3.73
C PHE A 635 40.83 -7.11 3.28
N GLU A 636 40.85 -7.77 2.13
CA GLU A 636 42.06 -8.40 1.57
C GLU A 636 42.15 -8.02 0.07
N GLY A 637 42.76 -6.89 -0.25
CA GLY A 637 42.79 -6.37 -1.62
C GLY A 637 43.09 -4.88 -1.68
N THR A 638 42.83 -4.26 -2.84
CA THR A 638 43.03 -2.82 -3.04
C THR A 638 41.74 -2.06 -2.74
N VAL A 639 41.73 -1.35 -1.61
CA VAL A 639 40.65 -0.43 -1.22
C VAL A 639 41.19 1.00 -1.32
N PHE A 640 40.64 1.79 -2.25
CA PHE A 640 40.94 3.22 -2.33
C PHE A 640 39.98 3.98 -1.40
N LEU A 641 40.52 4.48 -0.30
CA LEU A 641 39.79 5.30 0.67
C LEU A 641 39.93 6.78 0.31
N ASP A 642 38.82 7.49 0.16
CA ASP A 642 38.82 8.95 0.05
C ASP A 642 38.87 9.54 1.46
N TYR A 643 40.04 10.06 1.85
CA TYR A 643 40.30 10.57 3.20
C TYR A 643 39.52 11.85 3.55
N SER A 644 38.86 12.49 2.58
CA SER A 644 38.14 13.75 2.81
C SER A 644 36.80 13.61 3.54
N GLU A 645 36.28 12.38 3.71
CA GLU A 645 34.95 12.10 4.27
C GLU A 645 34.93 11.22 5.53
N ILE A 646 36.04 11.14 6.29
CA ILE A 646 36.18 10.19 7.41
C ILE A 646 36.31 10.92 8.77
N PRO A 647 35.23 11.30 9.47
CA PRO A 647 35.34 11.88 10.81
C PRO A 647 35.48 10.84 11.94
N ASP A 648 35.07 9.58 11.75
CA ASP A 648 34.94 8.59 12.83
C ASP A 648 35.21 7.14 12.38
N PHE A 649 36.35 6.88 11.70
CA PHE A 649 36.76 5.49 11.41
C PHE A 649 37.36 4.83 12.63
N LYS A 650 36.80 3.70 13.06
CA LYS A 650 37.46 2.77 13.98
C LYS A 650 37.65 1.43 13.28
N PHE A 651 38.88 1.10 12.89
CA PHE A 651 39.25 -0.29 12.65
C PHE A 651 39.22 -1.01 14.01
N GLY A 652 38.29 -1.95 14.18
CA GLY A 652 38.51 -3.02 15.16
C GLY A 652 39.61 -3.92 14.60
N MET A 653 40.87 -3.63 14.97
CA MET A 653 41.99 -4.49 14.60
C MET A 653 41.83 -5.85 15.30
N ASN A 654 41.80 -6.91 14.49
CA ASN A 654 42.27 -8.25 14.86
C ASN A 654 43.09 -8.79 13.70
#